data_AF-A0AA39SE46-F1
#
_entry.id   AF-A0AA39SE46-F1
#
_cell.length_a   1.000
_cell.length_b   1.000
_cell.length_c   1.000
_cell.angle_alpha   90.00
_cell.angle_beta   90.00
_cell.angle_gamma   90.00
#
_symmetry.space_group_name_H-M   'P 1'
#
loop_
_entity.id
_entity.type
_entity.pdbx_description
1 polymer ?
#
loop_
_entity_poly.entity_id
_entity_poly.type
_entity_poly.pdbx_seq_one_letter_code
_entity_poly.pdbx_strand_id
1 'polypeptide(L)'
;MVLEFHQHIIAELLEEPSGGLVILSSGLSLPRLIASLLLLHSPSQGTLLLLSSSASLKSHLLHHLPQPPSEITADLPSSQRHSLYSSGLVFFITSRILIVDLLNNKIPTSNLAGIVILNTHSLSDSSTETFICRIVKSLNKNAYIRAFSDKPNSMVSGFSKTERIMKSLFVRKLHLWPRFQVNVSEELERDPPLVVDIRVPMTKYMVGIQKAILEVMDACLKEMRKTNKVDVEDLTVENGLFKSFDDIIRRQLDPIWHTLGKKTKQLVSDLKTLRKLLDYLVRYDAVSYLKYLDTLRVSESFRSVWIFAESSYKIFDYAKKRVYRLVRSDGLKLDGPSKKITGKKRKIKGNGSKEDEDRGTSSVSTNSGVLLEEVLEEAPKWKVLREVLEEIEEERQKQASSGEELLLETQESDNSIVLVACKDERSCMQLQDCIMNGSQKVMQEEWEKYLLSKVELRAVQTSHKKKKSKEPKGYGILHGVAPVTPAQTAEASSVCKQENDALLTAASEIRNRGTSDDPETHVSSKGHGKGHRKGRSKKILPNVHSGNNESNNKAATRDKPEISGSENEGQMDGIHSGAADGYSEGTVEGAPVDKGVLPEHTVKADATRFKDSKQLPPLHFYALESDQPILDILKPSVVVVYHPDMSFVREIEVYKAENPSIKLKVYFIFYEESTEVQKFEASIRRENGAFESLIRQKSMMMIPVDQDGHCLGLNLSTEAQATTSQNAVTRKAGGRKEVEKEMQVIVDMREFMSSLPNVLHLKGMRIIPVVLEVGDYILSPLICVERKSIQDLFSSFTSGRLYHQVEMMVRYYRMPVLLIEFSQDKSFSFLSASDIGDDVTPNSIISKLSLLALHFPRLRIIWSRSLHATAEIFASLKANQDEPDEAKAIRVGVPSEEGIVEDDVRAENYNTSAVEFLRRLPGVTDSNYRSIMDGCKSLAELALLPVEKLAALMGGQKAAQTLRDFLDAKYPTLQ
;
A
#
# COMPACT_ATOMS: atom_id res chain seq x y z
N MET A 1 1.42 4.02 35.34
CA MET A 1 2.77 4.19 35.93
C MET A 1 3.84 3.81 34.89
N VAL A 2 5.15 4.06 35.08
CA VAL A 2 6.19 3.44 34.24
C VAL A 2 6.54 2.09 34.85
N LEU A 3 6.42 1.00 34.08
CA LEU A 3 6.60 -0.36 34.57
C LEU A 3 8.04 -0.61 35.05
N GLU A 4 8.22 -1.43 36.07
CA GLU A 4 9.50 -1.74 36.68
C GLU A 4 10.45 -2.37 35.64
N PHE A 5 9.97 -3.25 34.75
CA PHE A 5 10.79 -3.80 33.66
C PHE A 5 11.22 -2.74 32.64
N HIS A 6 10.41 -1.71 32.36
CA HIS A 6 10.84 -0.56 31.53
C HIS A 6 11.94 0.25 32.22
N GLN A 7 11.84 0.45 33.54
CA GLN A 7 12.86 1.15 34.32
C GLN A 7 14.21 0.39 34.29
N HIS A 8 14.18 -0.94 34.42
CA HIS A 8 15.38 -1.78 34.27
C HIS A 8 16.02 -1.67 32.87
N ILE A 9 15.23 -1.71 31.78
CA ILE A 9 15.75 -1.51 30.41
C ILE A 9 16.41 -0.13 30.26
N ILE A 10 15.80 0.91 30.84
CA ILE A 10 16.32 2.29 30.78
C ILE A 10 17.63 2.41 31.58
N ALA A 11 17.73 1.75 32.74
CA ALA A 11 18.96 1.72 33.54
C ALA A 11 20.12 1.05 32.78
N GLU A 12 19.90 -0.17 32.25
CA GLU A 12 20.91 -0.88 31.41
C GLU A 12 21.37 -0.01 30.22
N LEU A 13 20.46 0.74 29.59
CA LEU A 13 20.77 1.62 28.47
C LEU A 13 21.48 2.93 28.87
N LEU A 14 21.44 3.34 30.13
CA LEU A 14 22.09 4.53 30.67
C LEU A 14 23.49 4.24 31.24
N GLU A 15 23.72 3.04 31.76
CA GLU A 15 25.04 2.57 32.19
C GLU A 15 26.04 2.46 31.02
N GLU A 16 25.56 2.27 29.79
CA GLU A 16 26.40 2.01 28.62
C GLU A 16 26.60 3.24 27.71
N PRO A 17 27.77 3.92 27.78
CA PRO A 17 28.00 5.16 27.02
C PRO A 17 28.10 4.97 25.50
N SER A 18 28.29 3.74 25.01
CA SER A 18 28.21 3.44 23.57
C SER A 18 26.77 3.41 23.04
N GLY A 19 25.79 3.16 23.91
CA GLY A 19 24.46 2.68 23.56
C GLY A 19 24.42 1.18 23.23
N GLY A 20 23.20 0.65 23.14
CA GLY A 20 22.86 -0.77 23.04
C GLY A 20 21.75 -1.06 22.02
N LEU A 21 21.62 -2.34 21.63
CA LEU A 21 20.52 -2.85 20.80
C LEU A 21 19.51 -3.58 21.69
N VAL A 22 18.26 -3.10 21.73
CA VAL A 22 17.15 -3.72 22.46
C VAL A 22 16.21 -4.45 21.48
N ILE A 23 15.90 -5.71 21.77
CA ILE A 23 14.88 -6.49 21.07
C ILE A 23 13.82 -6.93 22.09
N LEU A 24 12.59 -6.45 21.90
CA LEU A 24 11.40 -6.73 22.72
C LEU A 24 10.45 -7.71 22.01
N SER A 25 9.67 -8.47 22.78
CA SER A 25 8.46 -9.13 22.28
C SER A 25 7.47 -8.09 21.73
N SER A 26 6.74 -8.41 20.66
CA SER A 26 5.73 -7.47 20.13
C SER A 26 4.63 -7.23 21.17
N GLY A 27 4.13 -5.99 21.27
CA GLY A 27 3.10 -5.59 22.24
C GLY A 27 3.61 -5.14 23.63
N LEU A 28 4.91 -5.23 23.94
CA LEU A 28 5.47 -4.71 25.21
C LEU A 28 5.70 -3.18 25.23
N SER A 29 4.74 -2.43 24.63
CA SER A 29 4.66 -0.95 24.58
C SER A 29 5.97 -0.19 24.32
N LEU A 30 6.71 -0.59 23.27
CA LEU A 30 7.93 0.09 22.80
C LEU A 30 7.80 1.64 22.70
N PRO A 31 6.70 2.26 22.22
CA PRO A 31 6.56 3.72 22.19
C PRO A 31 6.70 4.38 23.57
N ARG A 32 6.21 3.74 24.63
CA ARG A 32 6.26 4.24 26.01
C ARG A 32 7.68 4.16 26.60
N LEU A 33 8.40 3.07 26.31
CA LEU A 33 9.80 2.92 26.67
C LEU A 33 10.65 4.05 26.04
N ILE A 34 10.42 4.34 24.75
CA ILE A 34 11.12 5.43 24.06
C ILE A 34 10.71 6.79 24.63
N ALA A 35 9.42 7.05 24.85
CA ALA A 35 8.94 8.30 25.43
C ALA A 35 9.56 8.57 26.81
N SER A 36 9.65 7.55 27.66
CA SER A 36 10.30 7.60 28.97
C SER A 36 11.80 7.90 28.85
N LEU A 37 12.50 7.29 27.88
CA LEU A 37 13.91 7.55 27.60
C LEU A 37 14.16 8.97 27.04
N LEU A 38 13.20 9.52 26.28
CA LEU A 38 13.27 10.89 25.77
C LEU A 38 12.99 11.94 26.85
N LEU A 39 12.10 11.64 27.81
CA LEU A 39 11.84 12.50 28.97
C LEU A 39 13.05 12.63 29.92
N LEU A 40 13.98 11.66 29.88
CA LEU A 40 15.25 11.71 30.61
C LEU A 40 16.37 12.44 29.85
N HIS A 41 16.16 12.82 28.59
CA HIS A 41 17.14 13.56 27.80
C HIS A 41 17.13 15.05 28.16
N SER A 42 18.25 15.56 28.64
CA SER A 42 18.42 16.98 28.98
C SER A 42 19.09 17.74 27.82
N PRO A 43 18.66 18.98 27.47
CA PRO A 43 19.29 19.74 26.39
C PRO A 43 20.80 20.01 26.58
N SER A 44 21.27 19.99 27.84
CA SER A 44 22.69 20.07 28.20
C SER A 44 23.55 18.88 27.74
N GLN A 45 22.94 17.74 27.41
CA GLN A 45 23.65 16.58 26.83
C GLN A 45 23.89 16.73 25.32
N GLY A 46 23.27 17.73 24.67
CA GLY A 46 23.33 17.96 23.24
C GLY A 46 22.11 17.43 22.47
N THR A 47 22.09 17.66 21.16
CA THR A 47 20.97 17.33 20.26
C THR A 47 20.81 15.82 20.11
N LEU A 48 19.56 15.34 20.13
CA LEU A 48 19.22 13.92 20.00
C LEU A 48 18.38 13.68 18.75
N LEU A 49 18.84 12.80 17.85
CA LEU A 49 18.17 12.54 16.58
C LEU A 49 17.41 11.21 16.58
N LEU A 50 16.10 11.30 16.42
CA LEU A 50 15.19 10.17 16.19
C LEU A 50 15.11 9.90 14.68
N LEU A 51 15.71 8.78 14.24
CA LEU A 51 15.56 8.33 12.85
C LEU A 51 14.13 7.82 12.63
N SER A 52 13.41 8.53 11.75
CA SER A 52 11.94 8.48 11.65
C SER A 52 11.38 7.08 11.36
N SER A 53 10.30 6.75 12.07
CA SER A 53 9.65 5.44 12.09
C SER A 53 8.49 5.32 11.08
N SER A 54 7.64 4.31 11.23
CA SER A 54 6.30 4.38 10.65
C SER A 54 5.54 5.58 11.23
N ALA A 55 4.59 6.13 10.46
CA ALA A 55 3.70 7.20 10.92
C ALA A 55 2.91 6.77 12.17
N SER A 56 2.53 5.49 12.28
CA SER A 56 1.84 4.94 13.44
C SER A 56 2.69 4.86 14.71
N LEU A 57 3.97 4.49 14.62
CA LEU A 57 4.85 4.51 15.80
C LEU A 57 5.12 5.96 16.23
N LYS A 58 5.17 6.91 15.28
CA LYS A 58 5.28 8.34 15.55
C LYS A 58 4.04 8.90 16.27
N SER A 59 2.81 8.56 15.85
CA SER A 59 1.59 9.03 16.55
C SER A 59 1.52 8.52 17.99
N HIS A 60 1.84 7.24 18.24
CA HIS A 60 1.95 6.72 19.60
C HIS A 60 3.01 7.46 20.44
N LEU A 61 4.20 7.72 19.88
CA LEU A 61 5.26 8.45 20.60
C LEU A 61 4.83 9.88 20.95
N LEU A 62 4.12 10.55 20.05
CA LEU A 62 3.57 11.89 20.27
C LEU A 62 2.45 11.91 21.32
N HIS A 63 1.67 10.84 21.46
CA HIS A 63 0.64 10.72 22.51
C HIS A 63 1.23 10.60 23.92
N HIS A 64 2.36 9.90 24.08
CA HIS A 64 3.03 9.73 25.38
C HIS A 64 3.95 10.90 25.78
N LEU A 65 4.21 11.87 24.90
CA LEU A 65 5.12 12.99 25.17
C LEU A 65 4.33 14.28 25.49
N PRO A 66 4.64 14.99 26.60
CA PRO A 66 3.92 16.20 27.00
C PRO A 66 4.20 17.41 26.10
N GLN A 67 5.28 17.35 25.30
CA GLN A 67 5.57 18.28 24.22
C GLN A 67 6.04 17.49 22.99
N PRO A 68 5.49 17.75 21.79
CA PRO A 68 5.89 17.04 20.58
C PRO A 68 7.27 17.54 20.11
N PRO A 69 8.29 16.66 19.96
CA PRO A 69 9.58 17.05 19.39
C PRO A 69 9.40 17.46 17.92
N SER A 70 10.10 18.52 17.51
CA SER A 70 9.95 19.08 16.16
C SER A 70 10.48 18.11 15.09
N GLU A 71 9.90 18.19 13.89
CA GLU A 71 10.32 17.39 12.74
C GLU A 71 11.12 18.22 11.75
N ILE A 72 12.22 17.65 11.27
CA ILE A 72 13.07 18.24 10.24
C ILE A 72 12.62 17.68 8.89
N THR A 73 11.69 18.39 8.23
CA THR A 73 11.21 18.06 6.88
C THR A 73 12.19 18.54 5.80
N ALA A 74 11.95 18.13 4.55
CA ALA A 74 12.77 18.54 3.41
C ALA A 74 12.56 20.01 3.00
N ASP A 75 11.43 20.59 3.39
CA ASP A 75 10.96 21.92 3.01
C ASP A 75 11.65 23.03 3.82
N LEU A 76 12.25 22.68 4.96
CA LEU A 76 12.95 23.63 5.82
C LEU A 76 14.31 24.05 5.19
N PRO A 77 14.57 25.36 5.02
CA PRO A 77 15.82 25.85 4.45
C PRO A 77 17.02 25.47 5.32
N SER A 78 18.17 25.24 4.69
CA SER A 78 19.37 24.69 5.35
C SER A 78 19.88 25.54 6.53
N SER A 79 19.65 26.86 6.52
CA SER A 79 19.97 27.76 7.63
C SER A 79 19.11 27.51 8.88
N GLN A 80 17.80 27.33 8.72
CA GLN A 80 16.91 26.98 9.82
C GLN A 80 17.24 25.59 10.38
N ARG A 81 17.50 24.61 9.50
CA ARG A 81 17.91 23.26 9.94
C ARG A 81 19.21 23.27 10.77
N HIS A 82 20.20 24.08 10.38
CA HIS A 82 21.42 24.27 11.19
C HIS A 82 21.16 24.88 12.57
N SER A 83 20.23 25.84 12.67
CA SER A 83 19.78 26.41 13.96
C SER A 83 19.13 25.34 14.85
N LEU A 84 18.22 24.52 14.28
CA LEU A 84 17.59 23.41 15.00
C LEU A 84 18.63 22.41 15.53
N TYR A 85 19.58 21.96 14.70
CA TYR A 85 20.65 21.06 15.15
C TYR A 85 21.54 21.64 16.26
N SER A 86 21.60 22.96 16.39
CA SER A 86 22.41 23.66 17.39
C SER A 86 21.68 23.88 18.73
N SER A 87 20.37 23.59 18.79
CA SER A 87 19.52 23.90 19.95
C SER A 87 19.61 22.93 21.14
N GLY A 88 20.20 21.74 20.97
CA GLY A 88 20.26 20.70 22.01
C GLY A 88 18.98 19.88 22.19
N LEU A 89 17.93 20.13 21.39
CA LEU A 89 16.63 19.46 21.52
C LEU A 89 16.57 18.08 20.83
N VAL A 90 15.44 17.40 21.03
CA VAL A 90 15.10 16.13 20.35
C VAL A 90 14.40 16.44 19.02
N PHE A 91 14.80 15.79 17.93
CA PHE A 91 14.20 15.98 16.60
C PHE A 91 13.88 14.66 15.90
N PHE A 92 12.73 14.61 15.21
CA PHE A 92 12.45 13.60 14.20
C PHE A 92 13.10 13.97 12.86
N ILE A 93 13.81 13.02 12.24
CA ILE A 93 14.48 13.23 10.95
C ILE A 93 14.50 11.96 10.09
N THR A 94 14.39 12.10 8.77
CA THR A 94 14.50 10.97 7.84
C THR A 94 15.96 10.67 7.48
N SER A 95 16.29 9.39 7.25
CA SER A 95 17.64 8.94 6.88
C SER A 95 18.21 9.71 5.67
N ARG A 96 17.36 10.04 4.69
CA ARG A 96 17.76 10.78 3.47
C ARG A 96 18.16 12.23 3.76
N ILE A 97 17.52 12.91 4.70
CA ILE A 97 17.90 14.28 5.08
C ILE A 97 19.18 14.24 5.94
N LEU A 98 19.22 13.34 6.92
CA LEU A 98 20.35 13.23 7.85
C LEU A 98 21.67 12.91 7.14
N ILE A 99 21.69 11.96 6.19
CA ILE A 99 22.94 11.63 5.46
C ILE A 99 23.48 12.80 4.63
N VAL A 100 22.58 13.60 4.04
CA VAL A 100 22.96 14.76 3.20
C VAL A 100 23.52 15.89 4.05
N ASP A 101 22.91 16.18 5.20
CA ASP A 101 23.40 17.20 6.12
C ASP A 101 24.71 16.83 6.81
N LEU A 102 24.92 15.54 7.10
CA LEU A 102 26.21 15.03 7.61
C LEU A 102 27.33 15.17 6.58
N LEU A 103 27.13 14.71 5.34
CA LEU A 103 28.14 14.79 4.28
C LEU A 103 28.47 16.25 3.91
N ASN A 104 27.48 17.14 3.94
CA ASN A 104 27.66 18.58 3.72
C ASN A 104 28.15 19.35 4.98
N ASN A 105 28.53 18.64 6.05
CA ASN A 105 29.01 19.19 7.33
C ASN A 105 28.11 20.30 7.92
N LYS A 106 26.78 20.13 7.79
CA LYS A 106 25.77 21.09 8.30
C LYS A 106 25.35 20.83 9.74
N ILE A 107 25.68 19.66 10.29
CA ILE A 107 25.37 19.28 11.68
C ILE A 107 26.62 19.52 12.54
N PRO A 108 26.53 20.28 13.65
CA PRO A 108 27.62 20.39 14.63
C PRO A 108 27.77 19.07 15.39
N THR A 109 28.56 18.14 14.85
CA THR A 109 28.73 16.78 15.39
C THR A 109 29.29 16.74 16.81
N SER A 110 30.00 17.78 17.25
CA SER A 110 30.43 17.99 18.65
C SER A 110 29.27 18.07 19.64
N ASN A 111 28.11 18.57 19.18
CA ASN A 111 26.94 18.84 20.02
C ASN A 111 25.87 17.74 19.87
N LEU A 112 26.18 16.64 19.18
CA LEU A 112 25.30 15.50 19.00
C LEU A 112 25.44 14.53 20.20
N ALA A 113 24.38 14.40 21.00
CA ALA A 113 24.33 13.45 22.12
C ALA A 113 24.35 12.00 21.62
N GLY A 114 23.53 11.71 20.61
CA GLY A 114 23.40 10.38 20.04
C GLY A 114 22.30 10.27 18.98
N ILE A 115 22.11 9.04 18.51
CA ILE A 115 21.09 8.68 17.51
C ILE A 115 20.26 7.51 18.04
N VAL A 116 18.94 7.61 17.82
CA VAL A 116 17.97 6.58 18.18
C VAL A 116 17.35 6.01 16.91
N ILE A 117 17.42 4.68 16.74
CA ILE A 117 16.85 3.95 15.60
C ILE A 117 15.68 3.10 16.06
N LEU A 118 14.51 3.32 15.47
CA LEU A 118 13.24 2.73 15.93
C LEU A 118 12.84 1.46 15.17
N ASN A 119 13.24 1.33 13.91
CA ASN A 119 12.91 0.19 13.03
C ASN A 119 14.14 -0.70 12.75
N THR A 120 14.85 -1.17 13.78
CA THR A 120 16.07 -1.98 13.58
C THR A 120 15.80 -3.27 12.79
N HIS A 121 14.56 -3.77 12.82
CA HIS A 121 14.14 -4.97 12.08
C HIS A 121 14.25 -4.85 10.55
N SER A 122 14.24 -3.63 9.97
CA SER A 122 14.37 -3.40 8.53
C SER A 122 15.80 -3.12 8.06
N LEU A 123 16.77 -3.01 8.98
CA LEU A 123 18.16 -2.70 8.61
C LEU A 123 18.87 -3.87 7.91
N SER A 124 19.91 -3.51 7.17
CA SER A 124 20.93 -4.39 6.60
C SER A 124 22.29 -3.69 6.62
N ASP A 125 23.38 -4.44 6.51
CA ASP A 125 24.77 -3.97 6.65
C ASP A 125 25.14 -2.77 5.75
N SER A 126 24.38 -2.56 4.68
CA SER A 126 24.60 -1.55 3.64
C SER A 126 23.52 -0.46 3.59
N SER A 127 22.56 -0.43 4.52
CA SER A 127 21.48 0.57 4.55
C SER A 127 21.97 1.98 4.91
N THR A 128 21.20 3.00 4.55
CA THR A 128 21.53 4.42 4.78
C THR A 128 21.74 4.73 6.26
N GLU A 129 21.03 4.05 7.17
CA GLU A 129 21.17 4.20 8.63
C GLU A 129 22.53 3.70 9.13
N THR A 130 23.03 2.56 8.60
CA THR A 130 24.38 2.06 8.93
C THR A 130 25.48 2.99 8.41
N PHE A 131 25.23 3.65 7.26
CA PHE A 131 26.14 4.62 6.68
C PHE A 131 26.20 5.91 7.53
N ILE A 132 25.04 6.41 7.97
CA ILE A 132 24.90 7.50 8.96
C ILE A 132 25.67 7.16 10.24
N CYS A 133 25.44 5.97 10.83
CA CYS A 133 26.10 5.55 12.07
C CYS A 133 27.62 5.52 11.92
N ARG A 134 28.15 5.07 10.78
CA ARG A 134 29.60 5.06 10.52
C ARG A 134 30.20 6.46 10.42
N ILE A 135 29.56 7.37 9.68
CA ILE A 135 30.01 8.77 9.55
C ILE A 135 29.97 9.47 10.93
N VAL A 136 28.88 9.26 11.68
CA VAL A 136 28.71 9.82 13.03
C VAL A 136 29.78 9.30 13.98
N LYS A 137 30.07 7.99 14.00
CA LYS A 137 31.16 7.42 14.82
C LYS A 137 32.57 7.82 14.37
N SER A 138 32.80 8.15 13.10
CA SER A 138 34.09 8.70 12.66
C SER A 138 34.28 10.17 13.03
N LEU A 139 33.19 10.97 13.07
CA LEU A 139 33.24 12.40 13.40
C LEU A 139 33.11 12.67 14.91
N ASN A 140 32.34 11.87 15.63
CA ASN A 140 32.16 11.93 17.08
C ASN A 140 32.06 10.51 17.66
N LYS A 141 33.15 10.04 18.29
CA LYS A 141 33.20 8.72 18.93
C LYS A 141 32.25 8.60 20.14
N ASN A 142 31.99 9.71 20.83
CA ASN A 142 31.24 9.79 22.09
C ASN A 142 29.71 9.73 21.87
N ALA A 143 29.20 10.08 20.68
CA ALA A 143 27.77 10.03 20.39
C ALA A 143 27.23 8.59 20.53
N TYR A 144 26.25 8.36 21.40
CA TYR A 144 25.69 7.02 21.61
C TYR A 144 24.76 6.59 20.47
N ILE A 145 24.63 5.28 20.24
CA ILE A 145 23.68 4.71 19.27
C ILE A 145 22.77 3.74 20.02
N ARG A 146 21.48 4.09 20.14
CA ARG A 146 20.46 3.23 20.76
C ARG A 146 19.51 2.71 19.67
N ALA A 147 19.41 1.40 19.55
CA ALA A 147 18.66 0.74 18.48
C ALA A 147 17.57 -0.16 19.06
N PHE A 148 16.34 -0.03 18.57
CA PHE A 148 15.17 -0.74 19.10
C PHE A 148 14.52 -1.65 18.05
N SER A 149 13.93 -2.75 18.51
CA SER A 149 13.17 -3.68 17.68
C SER A 149 12.03 -4.34 18.45
N ASP A 150 10.89 -4.42 17.78
CA ASP A 150 9.63 -5.04 18.19
C ASP A 150 9.36 -6.40 17.49
N LYS A 151 10.25 -6.80 16.57
CA LYS A 151 10.03 -7.88 15.60
C LYS A 151 11.21 -8.87 15.58
N PRO A 152 11.41 -9.69 16.63
CA PRO A 152 12.52 -10.64 16.75
C PRO A 152 12.59 -11.63 15.57
N ASN A 153 11.43 -12.04 15.04
CA ASN A 153 11.32 -12.89 13.84
C ASN A 153 12.09 -12.33 12.62
N SER A 154 12.17 -11.00 12.47
CA SER A 154 12.96 -10.39 11.39
C SER A 154 14.46 -10.34 11.70
N MET A 155 14.84 -10.26 12.98
CA MET A 155 16.25 -10.22 13.40
C MET A 155 16.95 -11.58 13.21
N VAL A 156 16.20 -12.68 13.36
CA VAL A 156 16.69 -14.06 13.08
C VAL A 156 16.65 -14.41 11.58
N SER A 157 16.08 -13.57 10.72
CA SER A 157 15.87 -13.92 9.30
C SER A 157 17.18 -13.98 8.49
N GLY A 158 17.73 -15.19 8.32
CA GLY A 158 18.95 -15.45 7.56
C GLY A 158 20.24 -15.34 8.38
N PHE A 159 21.39 -15.55 7.72
CA PHE A 159 22.67 -15.80 8.39
C PHE A 159 23.17 -14.60 9.23
N SER A 160 23.23 -14.81 10.56
CA SER A 160 23.75 -13.90 11.60
C SER A 160 23.36 -12.42 11.46
N LYS A 161 22.14 -12.11 11.03
CA LYS A 161 21.69 -10.73 10.78
C LYS A 161 21.84 -9.82 12.01
N THR A 162 21.50 -10.26 13.22
CA THR A 162 21.66 -9.47 14.46
C THR A 162 23.13 -9.06 14.70
N GLU A 163 24.06 -10.00 14.59
CA GLU A 163 25.50 -9.76 14.76
C GLU A 163 26.03 -8.75 13.74
N ARG A 164 25.61 -8.89 12.48
CA ARG A 164 25.99 -8.00 11.37
C ARG A 164 25.46 -6.58 11.58
N ILE A 165 24.21 -6.45 12.01
CA ILE A 165 23.62 -5.15 12.37
C ILE A 165 24.38 -4.51 13.55
N MET A 166 24.70 -5.25 14.61
CA MET A 166 25.45 -4.73 15.75
C MET A 166 26.83 -4.20 15.34
N LYS A 167 27.57 -4.95 14.52
CA LYS A 167 28.85 -4.52 13.93
C LYS A 167 28.70 -3.28 13.05
N SER A 168 27.67 -3.20 12.21
CA SER A 168 27.40 -2.04 11.35
C SER A 168 26.89 -0.80 12.09
N LEU A 169 26.34 -0.96 13.30
CA LEU A 169 25.92 0.13 14.19
C LEU A 169 27.00 0.52 15.22
N PHE A 170 28.14 -0.19 15.28
CA PHE A 170 29.19 -0.02 16.30
C PHE A 170 28.67 -0.19 17.74
N VAL A 171 27.70 -1.09 17.92
CA VAL A 171 27.03 -1.37 19.19
C VAL A 171 27.56 -2.67 19.79
N ARG A 172 28.03 -2.62 21.04
CA ARG A 172 28.71 -3.74 21.71
C ARG A 172 27.79 -4.71 22.46
N LYS A 173 26.53 -4.34 22.69
CA LYS A 173 25.65 -5.02 23.66
C LYS A 173 24.23 -5.19 23.14
N LEU A 174 23.63 -6.31 23.52
CA LEU A 174 22.36 -6.83 23.03
C LEU A 174 21.45 -7.16 24.21
N HIS A 175 20.41 -6.34 24.40
CA HIS A 175 19.39 -6.50 25.43
C HIS A 175 18.22 -7.25 24.79
N LEU A 176 17.88 -8.42 25.34
CA LEU A 176 16.81 -9.28 24.83
C LEU A 176 15.74 -9.36 25.91
N TRP A 177 14.57 -8.79 25.62
CA TRP A 177 13.45 -8.67 26.55
C TRP A 177 12.20 -9.39 26.02
N PRO A 178 12.20 -10.74 26.03
CA PRO A 178 11.03 -11.54 25.69
C PRO A 178 9.97 -11.52 26.80
N ARG A 179 8.71 -11.77 26.45
CA ARG A 179 7.59 -11.91 27.41
C ARG A 179 7.80 -12.99 28.50
N PHE A 180 8.69 -13.95 28.27
CA PHE A 180 9.04 -15.01 29.23
C PHE A 180 10.29 -14.71 30.08
N GLN A 181 10.86 -13.49 30.01
CA GLN A 181 11.91 -13.07 30.94
C GLN A 181 11.32 -12.88 32.34
N VAL A 182 12.07 -13.31 33.36
CA VAL A 182 11.69 -13.28 34.79
C VAL A 182 11.02 -11.96 35.19
N ASN A 183 11.71 -10.82 35.10
CA ASN A 183 11.17 -9.51 35.50
C ASN A 183 9.88 -9.12 34.75
N VAL A 184 9.74 -9.51 33.49
CA VAL A 184 8.57 -9.20 32.64
C VAL A 184 7.39 -10.10 32.98
N SER A 185 7.67 -11.37 33.31
CA SER A 185 6.70 -12.37 33.77
C SER A 185 6.18 -12.02 35.16
N GLU A 186 7.08 -11.77 36.12
CA GLU A 186 6.73 -11.41 37.50
C GLU A 186 5.88 -10.13 37.60
N GLU A 187 6.17 -9.11 36.79
CA GLU A 187 5.37 -7.86 36.81
C GLU A 187 3.99 -8.02 36.14
N LEU A 188 3.91 -8.70 35.00
CA LEU A 188 2.65 -8.88 34.26
C LEU A 188 1.73 -9.96 34.85
N GLU A 189 2.26 -10.91 35.61
CA GLU A 189 1.49 -11.98 36.27
C GLU A 189 1.10 -11.66 37.72
N ARG A 190 1.50 -10.48 38.24
CA ARG A 190 1.15 -9.97 39.57
C ARG A 190 -0.35 -9.68 39.74
N ASP A 191 -1.00 -9.20 38.69
CA ASP A 191 -2.43 -8.82 38.67
C ASP A 191 -2.98 -8.98 37.23
N PRO A 192 -3.15 -10.23 36.74
CA PRO A 192 -3.53 -10.49 35.35
C PRO A 192 -5.01 -10.12 35.08
N PRO A 193 -5.36 -9.75 33.83
CA PRO A 193 -6.76 -9.49 33.46
C PRO A 193 -7.61 -10.77 33.56
N LEU A 194 -8.91 -10.62 33.81
CA LEU A 194 -9.83 -11.76 33.88
C LEU A 194 -10.21 -12.20 32.46
N VAL A 195 -9.61 -13.30 32.01
CA VAL A 195 -9.75 -13.82 30.64
C VAL A 195 -10.87 -14.85 30.53
N VAL A 196 -11.70 -14.71 29.49
CA VAL A 196 -12.72 -15.67 29.05
C VAL A 196 -12.39 -16.11 27.61
N ASP A 197 -11.99 -17.36 27.41
CA ASP A 197 -11.76 -17.96 26.08
C ASP A 197 -13.05 -18.60 25.57
N ILE A 198 -13.67 -17.98 24.54
CA ILE A 198 -14.89 -18.47 23.91
C ILE A 198 -14.55 -19.07 22.55
N ARG A 199 -14.77 -20.39 22.45
CA ARG A 199 -14.51 -21.18 21.26
C ARG A 199 -15.81 -21.47 20.52
N VAL A 200 -15.81 -21.13 19.23
CA VAL A 200 -17.02 -21.12 18.39
C VAL A 200 -16.86 -22.12 17.23
N PRO A 201 -17.74 -23.12 17.07
CA PRO A 201 -17.62 -24.08 15.97
C PRO A 201 -17.87 -23.41 14.61
N MET A 202 -17.01 -23.72 13.63
CA MET A 202 -17.21 -23.29 12.24
C MET A 202 -18.37 -24.05 11.56
N THR A 203 -19.01 -23.42 10.57
CA THR A 203 -20.05 -24.10 9.78
C THR A 203 -19.45 -25.21 8.90
N LYS A 204 -20.24 -26.23 8.58
CA LYS A 204 -19.80 -27.38 7.77
C LYS A 204 -19.23 -26.97 6.41
N TYR A 205 -19.75 -25.89 5.83
CA TYR A 205 -19.24 -25.33 4.57
C TYR A 205 -17.94 -24.52 4.77
N MET A 206 -17.79 -23.77 5.86
CA MET A 206 -16.52 -23.11 6.20
C MET A 206 -15.38 -24.13 6.38
N VAL A 207 -15.59 -25.21 7.14
CA VAL A 207 -14.61 -26.30 7.30
C VAL A 207 -14.23 -26.93 5.95
N GLY A 208 -15.24 -27.18 5.10
CA GLY A 208 -15.03 -27.70 3.74
C GLY A 208 -14.20 -26.77 2.84
N ILE A 209 -14.41 -25.46 2.93
CA ILE A 209 -13.65 -24.44 2.18
C ILE A 209 -12.22 -24.33 2.73
N GLN A 210 -12.04 -24.24 4.06
CA GLN A 210 -10.71 -24.17 4.69
C GLN A 210 -9.83 -25.35 4.25
N LYS A 211 -10.36 -26.57 4.36
CA LYS A 211 -9.66 -27.79 3.93
C LYS A 211 -9.32 -27.76 2.43
N ALA A 212 -10.27 -27.36 1.58
CA ALA A 212 -10.04 -27.30 0.14
C ALA A 212 -8.96 -26.27 -0.25
N ILE A 213 -8.89 -25.11 0.42
CA ILE A 213 -7.82 -24.12 0.16
C ILE A 213 -6.46 -24.65 0.65
N LEU A 214 -6.39 -25.30 1.81
CA LEU A 214 -5.15 -25.90 2.33
C LEU A 214 -4.62 -27.03 1.41
N GLU A 215 -5.51 -27.89 0.88
CA GLU A 215 -5.17 -28.91 -0.13
C GLU A 215 -4.56 -28.27 -1.40
N VAL A 216 -5.12 -27.16 -1.88
CA VAL A 216 -4.62 -26.44 -3.06
C VAL A 216 -3.32 -25.68 -2.77
N MET A 217 -3.17 -25.09 -1.58
CA MET A 217 -1.96 -24.39 -1.17
C MET A 217 -0.75 -25.34 -1.08
N ASP A 218 -0.93 -26.53 -0.48
CA ASP A 218 0.10 -27.58 -0.45
C ASP A 218 0.45 -28.06 -1.88
N ALA A 219 -0.53 -28.22 -2.78
CA ALA A 219 -0.25 -28.54 -4.18
C ALA A 219 0.60 -27.44 -4.88
N CYS A 220 0.29 -26.16 -4.66
CA CYS A 220 1.09 -25.04 -5.17
C CYS A 220 2.51 -25.01 -4.56
N LEU A 221 2.66 -25.27 -3.26
CA LEU A 221 3.97 -25.38 -2.60
C LEU A 221 4.79 -26.56 -3.16
N LYS A 222 4.16 -27.72 -3.43
CA LYS A 222 4.80 -28.88 -4.06
C LYS A 222 5.25 -28.60 -5.49
N GLU A 223 4.45 -27.88 -6.29
CA GLU A 223 4.87 -27.42 -7.62
C GLU A 223 6.01 -26.40 -7.55
N MET A 224 6.08 -25.56 -6.52
CA MET A 224 7.18 -24.61 -6.35
C MET A 224 8.48 -25.30 -5.90
N ARG A 225 8.43 -26.28 -4.98
CA ARG A 225 9.60 -27.10 -4.57
C ARG A 225 10.30 -27.73 -5.78
N LYS A 226 9.54 -28.27 -6.74
CA LYS A 226 10.07 -28.89 -7.97
C LYS A 226 10.92 -27.95 -8.85
N THR A 227 10.91 -26.64 -8.60
CA THR A 227 11.71 -25.68 -9.38
C THR A 227 13.17 -25.61 -8.94
N ASN A 228 13.53 -26.18 -7.78
CA ASN A 228 14.89 -26.18 -7.20
C ASN A 228 15.57 -24.78 -7.12
N LYS A 229 14.77 -23.70 -7.13
CA LYS A 229 15.23 -22.29 -7.06
C LYS A 229 14.86 -21.61 -5.72
N VAL A 230 14.38 -22.38 -4.75
CA VAL A 230 13.82 -21.94 -3.47
C VAL A 230 14.18 -22.97 -2.41
N ASP A 231 14.60 -22.52 -1.22
CA ASP A 231 15.04 -23.42 -0.14
C ASP A 231 13.87 -24.24 0.42
N VAL A 232 14.10 -25.54 0.66
CA VAL A 232 13.02 -26.49 0.95
C VAL A 232 12.46 -26.36 2.37
N GLU A 233 13.30 -25.92 3.31
CA GLU A 233 13.00 -25.81 4.75
C GLU A 233 11.97 -24.72 5.06
N ASP A 234 12.11 -23.54 4.47
CA ASP A 234 11.18 -22.41 4.66
C ASP A 234 9.76 -22.71 4.15
N LEU A 235 9.61 -23.64 3.20
CA LEU A 235 8.37 -23.92 2.46
C LEU A 235 7.37 -24.82 3.23
N THR A 236 7.13 -24.58 4.52
CA THR A 236 6.10 -25.32 5.27
C THR A 236 4.70 -24.73 5.04
N VAL A 237 3.66 -25.55 5.26
CA VAL A 237 2.26 -25.08 5.21
C VAL A 237 2.00 -24.06 6.34
N GLU A 238 2.57 -24.27 7.53
CA GLU A 238 2.52 -23.33 8.65
C GLU A 238 3.10 -21.97 8.28
N ASN A 239 4.31 -21.93 7.68
CA ASN A 239 4.91 -20.68 7.21
C ASN A 239 4.04 -20.00 6.15
N GLY A 240 3.45 -20.79 5.23
CA GLY A 240 2.54 -20.32 4.18
C GLY A 240 1.31 -19.54 4.67
N LEU A 241 0.88 -19.72 5.93
CA LEU A 241 -0.23 -18.97 6.53
C LEU A 241 0.12 -17.50 6.84
N PHE A 242 1.40 -17.14 6.90
CA PHE A 242 1.84 -15.82 7.35
C PHE A 242 2.17 -14.85 6.19
N LYS A 243 2.01 -13.55 6.44
CA LYS A 243 2.38 -12.47 5.50
C LYS A 243 3.88 -12.48 5.18
N SER A 244 4.72 -12.74 6.19
CA SER A 244 6.18 -12.83 6.08
C SER A 244 6.68 -13.87 5.07
N PHE A 245 5.84 -14.83 4.68
CA PHE A 245 6.16 -15.81 3.64
C PHE A 245 6.30 -15.18 2.25
N ASP A 246 5.55 -14.11 1.94
CA ASP A 246 5.77 -13.35 0.71
C ASP A 246 7.18 -12.76 0.69
N ASP A 247 7.64 -12.27 1.83
CA ASP A 247 8.90 -11.55 1.96
C ASP A 247 10.11 -12.51 1.97
N ILE A 248 9.96 -13.71 2.54
CA ILE A 248 10.92 -14.82 2.40
C ILE A 248 11.05 -15.24 0.93
N ILE A 249 9.91 -15.51 0.26
CA ILE A 249 9.89 -15.89 -1.16
C ILE A 249 10.53 -14.80 -2.03
N ARG A 250 10.17 -13.53 -1.80
CA ARG A 250 10.75 -12.36 -2.49
C ARG A 250 12.26 -12.28 -2.28
N ARG A 251 12.74 -12.41 -1.05
CA ARG A 251 14.19 -12.36 -0.76
C ARG A 251 14.99 -13.41 -1.55
N GLN A 252 14.43 -14.60 -1.78
CA GLN A 252 15.06 -15.65 -2.59
C GLN A 252 14.86 -15.43 -4.11
N LEU A 253 13.65 -15.04 -4.53
CA LEU A 253 13.23 -14.99 -5.93
C LEU A 253 13.48 -13.66 -6.65
N ASP A 254 13.44 -12.51 -5.97
CA ASP A 254 13.57 -11.18 -6.60
C ASP A 254 14.88 -11.03 -7.39
N PRO A 255 16.07 -11.45 -6.89
CA PRO A 255 17.31 -11.38 -7.66
C PRO A 255 17.30 -12.20 -8.96
N ILE A 256 16.45 -13.23 -9.04
CA ILE A 256 16.27 -14.09 -10.22
C ILE A 256 14.95 -13.83 -10.95
N TRP A 257 14.14 -12.84 -10.54
CA TRP A 257 12.75 -12.70 -10.97
C TRP A 257 12.63 -12.61 -12.48
N HIS A 258 13.53 -11.88 -13.16
CA HIS A 258 13.59 -11.81 -14.61
C HIS A 258 13.71 -13.23 -15.25
N THR A 259 14.61 -14.08 -14.76
CA THR A 259 14.82 -15.48 -15.23
C THR A 259 13.69 -16.48 -14.90
N LEU A 260 12.72 -16.12 -14.05
CA LEU A 260 11.65 -17.05 -13.66
C LEU A 260 10.61 -17.18 -14.77
N GLY A 261 10.29 -18.42 -15.14
CA GLY A 261 9.23 -18.72 -16.09
C GLY A 261 7.85 -18.23 -15.60
N LYS A 262 6.96 -17.92 -16.54
CA LYS A 262 5.63 -17.35 -16.25
C LYS A 262 4.83 -18.17 -15.23
N LYS A 263 4.90 -19.52 -15.29
CA LYS A 263 4.27 -20.43 -14.32
C LYS A 263 4.75 -20.19 -12.88
N THR A 264 6.04 -20.00 -12.65
CA THR A 264 6.58 -19.80 -11.29
C THR A 264 6.17 -18.44 -10.73
N LYS A 265 6.23 -17.37 -11.55
CA LYS A 265 5.72 -16.04 -11.19
C LYS A 265 4.23 -16.08 -10.82
N GLN A 266 3.45 -16.85 -11.58
CA GLN A 266 2.03 -17.05 -11.29
C GLN A 266 1.82 -17.82 -9.98
N LEU A 267 2.54 -18.92 -9.73
CA LEU A 267 2.42 -19.68 -8.47
C LEU A 267 2.68 -18.83 -7.22
N VAL A 268 3.60 -17.85 -7.27
CA VAL A 268 3.83 -16.90 -6.17
C VAL A 268 2.61 -15.98 -5.97
N SER A 269 1.95 -15.56 -7.05
CA SER A 269 0.70 -14.80 -6.99
C SER A 269 -0.47 -15.66 -6.47
N ASP A 270 -0.56 -16.92 -6.93
CA ASP A 270 -1.59 -17.87 -6.52
C ASP A 270 -1.51 -18.18 -5.02
N LEU A 271 -0.30 -18.41 -4.47
CA LEU A 271 -0.09 -18.60 -3.03
C LEU A 271 -0.54 -17.36 -2.22
N LYS A 272 -0.30 -16.16 -2.75
CA LYS A 272 -0.72 -14.90 -2.13
C LYS A 272 -2.24 -14.72 -2.14
N THR A 273 -2.94 -15.16 -3.19
CA THR A 273 -4.42 -15.07 -3.27
C THR A 273 -5.11 -16.19 -2.48
N LEU A 274 -4.56 -17.41 -2.47
CA LEU A 274 -5.02 -18.51 -1.61
C LEU A 274 -4.91 -18.16 -0.11
N ARG A 275 -3.79 -17.56 0.33
CA ARG A 275 -3.66 -17.08 1.72
C ARG A 275 -4.67 -15.97 2.05
N LYS A 276 -4.96 -15.05 1.11
CA LYS A 276 -6.05 -14.06 1.28
C LYS A 276 -7.44 -14.72 1.37
N LEU A 277 -7.70 -15.78 0.63
CA LEU A 277 -8.98 -16.50 0.70
C LEU A 277 -9.19 -17.18 2.06
N LEU A 278 -8.16 -17.79 2.65
CA LEU A 278 -8.22 -18.29 4.03
C LEU A 278 -8.51 -17.16 5.04
N ASP A 279 -7.81 -16.04 4.90
CA ASP A 279 -7.91 -14.88 5.79
C ASP A 279 -9.29 -14.18 5.68
N TYR A 280 -9.88 -14.13 4.48
CA TYR A 280 -11.22 -13.57 4.24
C TYR A 280 -12.37 -14.54 4.58
N LEU A 281 -12.16 -15.86 4.58
CA LEU A 281 -13.19 -16.85 4.95
C LEU A 281 -13.69 -16.66 6.40
N VAL A 282 -12.80 -16.20 7.28
CA VAL A 282 -13.08 -15.94 8.70
C VAL A 282 -13.68 -14.55 8.93
N ARG A 283 -13.25 -13.53 8.16
CA ARG A 283 -13.61 -12.11 8.36
C ARG A 283 -14.86 -11.66 7.61
N TYR A 284 -15.11 -12.18 6.42
CA TYR A 284 -16.22 -11.73 5.56
C TYR A 284 -17.46 -12.61 5.73
N ASP A 285 -18.62 -11.96 5.61
CA ASP A 285 -19.90 -12.63 5.45
C ASP A 285 -19.94 -13.50 4.17
N ALA A 286 -20.92 -14.42 4.11
CA ALA A 286 -21.03 -15.38 3.01
C ALA A 286 -21.25 -14.73 1.63
N VAL A 287 -21.95 -13.60 1.57
CA VAL A 287 -22.27 -12.88 0.32
C VAL A 287 -21.03 -12.15 -0.21
N SER A 288 -20.34 -11.39 0.63
CA SER A 288 -19.06 -10.74 0.34
C SER A 288 -17.99 -11.74 -0.10
N TYR A 289 -17.91 -12.89 0.59
CA TYR A 289 -16.97 -13.94 0.24
C TYR A 289 -17.27 -14.55 -1.14
N LEU A 290 -18.54 -14.80 -1.46
CA LEU A 290 -18.97 -15.26 -2.79
C LEU A 290 -18.73 -14.20 -3.88
N LYS A 291 -19.06 -12.93 -3.61
CA LYS A 291 -18.82 -11.76 -4.48
C LYS A 291 -17.34 -11.61 -4.82
N TYR A 292 -16.46 -11.81 -3.83
CA TYR A 292 -15.01 -11.80 -4.03
C TYR A 292 -14.53 -13.00 -4.86
N LEU A 293 -15.01 -14.22 -4.58
CA LEU A 293 -14.68 -15.42 -5.36
C LEU A 293 -15.09 -15.33 -6.83
N ASP A 294 -16.28 -14.84 -7.14
CA ASP A 294 -16.71 -14.63 -8.53
C ASP A 294 -15.92 -13.50 -9.23
N THR A 295 -15.50 -12.47 -8.48
CA THR A 295 -14.61 -11.40 -9.00
C THR A 295 -13.21 -11.95 -9.32
N LEU A 296 -12.65 -12.79 -8.46
CA LEU A 296 -11.41 -13.53 -8.75
C LEU A 296 -11.60 -14.42 -9.97
N ARG A 297 -12.70 -15.16 -10.05
CA ARG A 297 -13.00 -16.03 -11.19
C ARG A 297 -13.03 -15.27 -12.52
N VAL A 298 -13.61 -14.07 -12.56
CA VAL A 298 -13.59 -13.22 -13.77
C VAL A 298 -12.17 -12.76 -14.12
N SER A 299 -11.42 -12.25 -13.14
CA SER A 299 -10.11 -11.61 -13.35
C SER A 299 -8.93 -12.58 -13.54
N GLU A 300 -8.96 -13.76 -12.93
CA GLU A 300 -7.87 -14.74 -12.92
C GLU A 300 -8.07 -15.94 -13.86
N SER A 301 -9.29 -16.13 -14.39
CA SER A 301 -9.78 -17.32 -15.13
C SER A 301 -8.80 -18.06 -16.07
N PHE A 302 -7.94 -17.33 -16.77
CA PHE A 302 -7.05 -17.86 -17.80
C PHE A 302 -5.56 -17.82 -17.44
N ARG A 303 -5.22 -17.42 -16.20
CA ARG A 303 -3.84 -17.27 -15.73
C ARG A 303 -3.52 -18.13 -14.52
N SER A 304 -4.35 -18.08 -13.49
CA SER A 304 -4.05 -18.72 -12.19
C SER A 304 -4.18 -20.24 -12.27
N VAL A 305 -3.14 -20.94 -11.79
CA VAL A 305 -3.05 -22.40 -11.86
C VAL A 305 -3.99 -23.06 -10.86
N TRP A 306 -4.16 -22.42 -9.68
CA TRP A 306 -4.98 -22.94 -8.58
C TRP A 306 -6.45 -23.16 -8.95
N ILE A 307 -7.00 -22.39 -9.89
CA ILE A 307 -8.40 -22.47 -10.34
C ILE A 307 -8.67 -23.83 -11.03
N PHE A 308 -7.67 -24.45 -11.64
CA PHE A 308 -7.81 -25.73 -12.35
C PHE A 308 -7.56 -26.97 -11.47
N ALA A 309 -7.24 -26.81 -10.19
CA ALA A 309 -7.08 -27.93 -9.27
C ALA A 309 -8.45 -28.55 -8.89
N GLU A 310 -8.54 -29.88 -8.76
CA GLU A 310 -9.82 -30.56 -8.49
C GLU A 310 -10.52 -30.09 -7.19
N SER A 311 -9.75 -29.70 -6.17
CA SER A 311 -10.29 -29.13 -4.94
C SER A 311 -10.78 -27.68 -5.07
N SER A 312 -10.45 -26.95 -6.14
CA SER A 312 -10.98 -25.59 -6.37
C SER A 312 -12.50 -25.61 -6.54
N TYR A 313 -13.04 -26.63 -7.20
CA TYR A 313 -14.49 -26.78 -7.42
C TYR A 313 -15.26 -26.82 -6.10
N LYS A 314 -14.70 -27.49 -5.07
CA LYS A 314 -15.27 -27.56 -3.71
C LYS A 314 -15.42 -26.16 -3.10
N ILE A 315 -14.43 -25.27 -3.31
CA ILE A 315 -14.44 -23.89 -2.79
C ILE A 315 -15.66 -23.13 -3.35
N PHE A 316 -15.85 -23.18 -4.67
CA PHE A 316 -16.97 -22.49 -5.32
C PHE A 316 -18.34 -23.13 -5.01
N ASP A 317 -18.43 -24.47 -4.97
CA ASP A 317 -19.67 -25.19 -4.64
C ASP A 317 -20.12 -24.92 -3.19
N TYR A 318 -19.21 -25.00 -2.22
CA TYR A 318 -19.52 -24.69 -0.83
C TYR A 318 -19.81 -23.20 -0.63
N ALA A 319 -19.05 -22.28 -1.24
CA ALA A 319 -19.30 -20.84 -1.12
C ALA A 319 -20.70 -20.44 -1.62
N LYS A 320 -21.18 -21.07 -2.70
CA LYS A 320 -22.56 -20.89 -3.17
C LYS A 320 -23.59 -21.42 -2.17
N LYS A 321 -23.38 -22.64 -1.65
CA LYS A 321 -24.28 -23.31 -0.70
C LYS A 321 -24.45 -22.61 0.65
N ARG A 322 -23.52 -21.71 1.02
CA ARG A 322 -23.67 -20.77 2.15
C ARG A 322 -24.70 -19.66 1.87
N VAL A 323 -24.91 -19.29 0.61
CA VAL A 323 -25.72 -18.13 0.22
C VAL A 323 -27.08 -18.55 -0.34
N TYR A 324 -27.10 -19.51 -1.27
CA TYR A 324 -28.32 -19.99 -1.94
C TYR A 324 -28.28 -21.49 -2.27
N ARG A 325 -29.46 -22.07 -2.45
CA ARG A 325 -29.67 -23.42 -2.99
C ARG A 325 -30.60 -23.35 -4.21
N LEU A 326 -30.36 -24.22 -5.19
CA LEU A 326 -31.23 -24.40 -6.35
C LEU A 326 -32.19 -25.55 -6.06
N VAL A 327 -33.49 -25.28 -6.06
CA VAL A 327 -34.55 -26.26 -5.77
C VAL A 327 -35.46 -26.40 -6.99
N ARG A 328 -35.74 -27.63 -7.42
CA ARG A 328 -36.77 -27.86 -8.46
C ARG A 328 -38.15 -27.82 -7.81
N SER A 329 -39.16 -27.39 -8.57
CA SER A 329 -40.56 -27.27 -8.13
C SER A 329 -41.13 -28.46 -7.34
N ASP A 330 -40.59 -29.66 -7.54
CA ASP A 330 -41.15 -30.93 -7.07
C ASP A 330 -40.50 -31.42 -5.75
N GLY A 331 -40.00 -30.51 -4.91
CA GLY A 331 -39.66 -30.74 -3.49
C GLY A 331 -38.46 -31.66 -3.16
N LEU A 332 -37.94 -32.40 -4.14
CA LEU A 332 -36.86 -33.39 -3.93
C LEU A 332 -35.46 -32.75 -3.94
N LYS A 333 -34.71 -32.93 -2.85
CA LYS A 333 -33.34 -32.42 -2.67
C LYS A 333 -32.34 -33.14 -3.58
N LEU A 334 -31.47 -32.38 -4.23
CA LEU A 334 -30.33 -32.89 -5.00
C LEU A 334 -29.07 -33.00 -4.14
N ASP A 335 -28.96 -34.07 -3.35
CA ASP A 335 -27.67 -34.55 -2.85
C ASP A 335 -27.00 -35.43 -3.93
N GLY A 336 -25.71 -35.21 -4.18
CA GLY A 336 -24.91 -35.96 -5.17
C GLY A 336 -24.01 -37.02 -4.53
N PRO A 337 -22.98 -37.53 -5.23
CA PRO A 337 -22.69 -37.43 -6.66
C PRO A 337 -22.93 -38.77 -7.39
N SER A 338 -23.10 -38.74 -8.72
CA SER A 338 -23.35 -39.95 -9.52
C SER A 338 -22.12 -40.85 -9.63
N LYS A 339 -22.20 -42.05 -9.03
CA LYS A 339 -21.18 -43.11 -9.17
C LYS A 339 -21.07 -43.57 -10.63
N LYS A 340 -19.83 -43.75 -11.12
CA LYS A 340 -19.56 -44.38 -12.42
C LYS A 340 -20.04 -45.84 -12.41
N ILE A 341 -20.96 -46.20 -13.30
CA ILE A 341 -21.30 -47.59 -13.62
C ILE A 341 -20.77 -47.92 -15.02
N THR A 342 -19.89 -48.92 -15.11
CA THR A 342 -19.29 -49.39 -16.37
C THR A 342 -20.21 -50.41 -17.06
N GLY A 343 -20.77 -50.07 -18.23
CA GLY A 343 -21.74 -50.91 -18.95
C GLY A 343 -21.50 -51.00 -20.46
N LYS A 344 -20.86 -52.08 -20.89
CA LYS A 344 -20.54 -52.51 -22.28
C LYS A 344 -21.34 -51.88 -23.45
N LYS A 345 -20.60 -51.37 -24.46
CA LYS A 345 -21.10 -51.20 -25.84
C LYS A 345 -21.64 -52.54 -26.39
N ARG A 346 -22.78 -52.51 -27.09
CA ARG A 346 -23.12 -53.45 -28.18
C ARG A 346 -23.70 -52.68 -29.37
N LYS A 347 -23.61 -53.24 -30.58
CA LYS A 347 -23.63 -52.51 -31.87
C LYS A 347 -24.31 -53.32 -32.98
N ILE A 348 -25.49 -52.88 -33.42
CA ILE A 348 -26.32 -53.31 -34.56
C ILE A 348 -27.15 -52.05 -34.91
N LYS A 349 -27.23 -51.42 -36.10
CA LYS A 349 -27.15 -51.79 -37.55
C LYS A 349 -28.44 -52.44 -38.09
N GLY A 350 -29.30 -51.81 -38.91
CA GLY A 350 -29.33 -50.44 -39.46
C GLY A 350 -30.26 -50.33 -40.70
N ASN A 351 -30.42 -49.11 -41.23
CA ASN A 351 -31.03 -48.71 -42.53
C ASN A 351 -32.56 -48.85 -42.80
N GLY A 352 -33.16 -47.71 -43.20
CA GLY A 352 -34.21 -47.57 -44.22
C GLY A 352 -35.67 -47.41 -43.73
N SER A 353 -36.55 -46.63 -44.39
CA SER A 353 -36.39 -45.47 -45.30
C SER A 353 -37.76 -44.88 -45.72
N LYS A 354 -37.82 -43.54 -45.92
CA LYS A 354 -38.89 -42.73 -46.58
C LYS A 354 -40.21 -42.44 -45.83
N GLU A 355 -40.64 -41.16 -45.97
CA GLU A 355 -41.98 -40.60 -46.33
C GLU A 355 -43.28 -41.27 -45.79
N ASP A 356 -44.35 -40.55 -45.38
CA ASP A 356 -44.63 -39.09 -45.44
C ASP A 356 -45.73 -38.61 -44.45
N GLU A 357 -46.02 -37.29 -44.48
CA GLU A 357 -47.23 -36.55 -44.03
C GLU A 357 -47.72 -36.53 -42.54
N ASP A 358 -47.46 -35.38 -41.91
CA ASP A 358 -48.35 -34.50 -41.12
C ASP A 358 -49.55 -35.05 -40.31
N ARG A 359 -49.45 -34.90 -38.97
CA ARG A 359 -50.50 -34.19 -38.20
C ARG A 359 -49.95 -33.56 -36.92
N GLY A 360 -50.00 -32.24 -36.84
CA GLY A 360 -49.50 -31.49 -35.67
C GLY A 360 -50.32 -31.67 -34.40
N THR A 361 -49.64 -31.75 -33.24
CA THR A 361 -50.20 -31.33 -31.94
C THR A 361 -49.06 -30.72 -31.13
N SER A 362 -49.14 -29.43 -30.83
CA SER A 362 -48.07 -28.67 -30.18
C SER A 362 -47.98 -29.01 -28.70
N SER A 363 -47.00 -29.82 -28.32
CA SER A 363 -46.67 -30.07 -26.93
C SER A 363 -46.12 -28.81 -26.26
N VAL A 364 -46.84 -28.29 -25.27
CA VAL A 364 -46.36 -27.20 -24.42
C VAL A 364 -45.19 -27.73 -23.59
N SER A 365 -43.97 -27.34 -23.93
CA SER A 365 -42.79 -27.63 -23.14
C SER A 365 -42.81 -26.80 -21.86
N THR A 366 -43.34 -27.37 -20.78
CA THR A 366 -43.28 -26.79 -19.44
C THR A 366 -41.82 -26.70 -18.99
N ASN A 367 -41.27 -25.49 -18.98
CA ASN A 367 -40.01 -25.20 -18.30
C ASN A 367 -40.20 -25.50 -16.81
N SER A 368 -39.69 -26.63 -16.31
CA SER A 368 -39.72 -26.93 -14.88
C SER A 368 -38.86 -25.89 -14.14
N GLY A 369 -39.51 -24.95 -13.45
CA GLY A 369 -38.83 -23.87 -12.76
C GLY A 369 -37.81 -24.38 -11.75
N VAL A 370 -36.61 -23.83 -11.81
CA VAL A 370 -35.63 -23.94 -10.72
C VAL A 370 -35.80 -22.68 -9.89
N LEU A 371 -36.34 -22.85 -8.68
CA LEU A 371 -36.48 -21.79 -7.70
C LEU A 371 -35.17 -21.61 -6.93
N LEU A 372 -34.91 -20.37 -6.56
CA LEU A 372 -33.77 -19.98 -5.74
C LEU A 372 -34.21 -19.95 -4.27
N GLU A 373 -33.65 -20.82 -3.46
CA GLU A 373 -33.84 -20.83 -2.01
C GLU A 373 -32.69 -20.01 -1.39
N GLU A 374 -33.02 -18.87 -0.79
CA GLU A 374 -32.04 -18.00 -0.11
C GLU A 374 -31.72 -18.59 1.27
N VAL A 375 -30.44 -18.87 1.52
CA VAL A 375 -29.96 -19.53 2.74
C VAL A 375 -29.25 -18.56 3.67
N LEU A 376 -28.53 -17.58 3.10
CA LEU A 376 -27.87 -16.45 3.78
C LEU A 376 -27.22 -16.82 5.13
N GLU A 377 -26.25 -17.75 5.10
CA GLU A 377 -25.55 -18.27 6.29
C GLU A 377 -24.90 -17.15 7.11
N GLU A 378 -25.48 -16.87 8.27
CA GLU A 378 -24.94 -15.95 9.29
C GLU A 378 -23.63 -16.49 9.87
N ALA A 379 -22.65 -15.61 10.14
CA ALA A 379 -21.40 -16.02 10.78
C ALA A 379 -21.63 -16.40 12.26
N PRO A 380 -21.19 -17.58 12.75
CA PRO A 380 -21.44 -18.01 14.13
C PRO A 380 -20.97 -17.03 15.20
N LYS A 381 -19.81 -16.37 15.00
CA LYS A 381 -19.28 -15.35 15.94
C LYS A 381 -20.24 -14.17 16.17
N TRP A 382 -21.15 -13.85 15.25
CA TRP A 382 -22.11 -12.74 15.43
C TRP A 382 -23.15 -13.01 16.53
N LYS A 383 -23.54 -14.28 16.73
CA LYS A 383 -24.53 -14.67 17.75
C LYS A 383 -23.88 -14.66 19.12
N VAL A 384 -22.72 -15.32 19.22
CA VAL A 384 -21.86 -15.31 20.41
C VAL A 384 -21.48 -13.89 20.84
N LEU A 385 -21.16 -12.98 19.92
CA LEU A 385 -20.89 -11.58 20.26
C LEU A 385 -22.11 -10.90 20.89
N ARG A 386 -23.33 -11.14 20.38
CA ARG A 386 -24.56 -10.59 20.97
C ARG A 386 -24.83 -11.18 22.35
N GLU A 387 -24.68 -12.49 22.50
CA GLU A 387 -24.83 -13.22 23.77
C GLU A 387 -23.86 -12.67 24.85
N VAL A 388 -22.60 -12.43 24.48
CA VAL A 388 -21.58 -11.81 25.36
C VAL A 388 -21.94 -10.37 25.73
N LEU A 389 -22.44 -9.57 24.79
CA LEU A 389 -22.84 -8.18 25.08
C LEU A 389 -24.10 -8.10 25.97
N GLU A 390 -25.00 -9.07 25.87
CA GLU A 390 -26.12 -9.22 26.81
C GLU A 390 -25.65 -9.71 28.19
N GLU A 391 -24.67 -10.62 28.27
CA GLU A 391 -24.04 -11.04 29.54
C GLU A 391 -23.41 -9.85 30.28
N ILE A 392 -22.61 -9.04 29.59
CA ILE A 392 -21.91 -7.87 30.14
C ILE A 392 -22.92 -6.85 30.70
N GLU A 393 -24.04 -6.63 30.01
CA GLU A 393 -25.08 -5.71 30.47
C GLU A 393 -25.86 -6.28 31.67
N GLU A 394 -26.15 -7.57 31.68
CA GLU A 394 -26.77 -8.19 32.85
C GLU A 394 -25.82 -8.23 34.07
N GLU A 395 -24.51 -8.38 33.89
CA GLU A 395 -23.52 -8.20 34.95
C GLU A 395 -23.50 -6.75 35.47
N ARG A 396 -23.52 -5.76 34.56
CA ARG A 396 -23.61 -4.32 34.91
C ARG A 396 -24.83 -4.04 35.77
N GLN A 397 -26.00 -4.54 35.39
CA GLN A 397 -27.25 -4.34 36.13
C GLN A 397 -27.25 -5.05 37.49
N LYS A 398 -26.61 -6.22 37.61
CA LYS A 398 -26.40 -6.93 38.89
C LYS A 398 -25.42 -6.18 39.81
N GLN A 399 -24.38 -5.55 39.27
CA GLN A 399 -23.45 -4.70 40.04
C GLN A 399 -24.12 -3.39 40.50
N ALA A 400 -24.87 -2.72 39.62
CA ALA A 400 -25.61 -1.50 39.94
C ALA A 400 -26.71 -1.70 41.00
N SER A 401 -27.16 -2.95 41.23
CA SER A 401 -28.15 -3.31 42.25
C SER A 401 -27.54 -3.93 43.51
N SER A 402 -26.21 -3.92 43.66
CA SER A 402 -25.49 -4.52 44.82
C SER A 402 -24.34 -3.67 45.40
N GLY A 403 -24.09 -2.46 44.88
CA GLY A 403 -23.10 -1.50 45.42
C GLY A 403 -23.72 -0.43 46.34
N GLU A 404 -22.95 0.04 47.33
CA GLU A 404 -23.43 0.92 48.41
C GLU A 404 -23.53 2.40 48.02
N GLU A 405 -24.63 3.04 48.43
CA GLU A 405 -24.89 4.48 48.28
C GLU A 405 -24.33 5.26 49.48
N LEU A 406 -23.00 5.55 49.51
CA LEU A 406 -22.43 6.37 50.59
C LEU A 406 -21.17 7.19 50.23
N LEU A 407 -21.42 8.37 49.65
CA LEU A 407 -20.62 9.62 49.75
C LEU A 407 -19.10 9.57 49.43
N LEU A 408 -18.74 10.06 48.24
CA LEU A 408 -17.94 11.30 48.09
C LEU A 408 -18.00 11.84 46.65
N GLU A 409 -18.64 12.99 46.46
CA GLU A 409 -18.84 13.61 45.14
C GLU A 409 -17.58 14.35 44.66
N THR A 410 -16.65 13.69 43.94
CA THR A 410 -15.62 14.40 43.14
C THR A 410 -14.97 13.62 42.00
N GLN A 411 -15.75 12.88 41.18
CA GLN A 411 -15.36 12.60 39.77
C GLN A 411 -16.53 12.03 38.94
N GLU A 412 -17.07 12.82 38.02
CA GLU A 412 -17.80 12.29 36.86
C GLU A 412 -16.79 11.76 35.84
N SER A 413 -16.80 10.44 35.55
CA SER A 413 -16.12 9.84 34.38
C SER A 413 -16.51 8.37 34.15
N ASP A 414 -17.32 8.12 33.13
CA ASP A 414 -17.14 7.17 32.01
C ASP A 414 -16.64 5.72 32.21
N ASN A 415 -16.52 5.21 33.44
CA ASN A 415 -15.93 3.90 33.79
C ASN A 415 -16.71 2.63 33.32
N SER A 416 -17.46 2.69 32.22
CA SER A 416 -18.28 1.58 31.70
C SER A 416 -18.22 1.36 30.18
N ILE A 417 -17.21 1.91 29.50
CA ILE A 417 -16.97 1.73 28.07
C ILE A 417 -16.60 0.26 27.76
N VAL A 418 -17.29 -0.33 26.77
CA VAL A 418 -16.99 -1.67 26.24
C VAL A 418 -16.28 -1.53 24.89
N LEU A 419 -15.03 -2.02 24.82
CA LEU A 419 -14.20 -1.96 23.62
C LEU A 419 -14.29 -3.26 22.82
N VAL A 420 -14.79 -3.21 21.58
CA VAL A 420 -14.83 -4.36 20.66
C VAL A 420 -13.68 -4.26 19.66
N ALA A 421 -12.60 -4.99 19.93
CA ALA A 421 -11.41 -5.01 19.10
C ALA A 421 -11.55 -5.96 17.91
N CYS A 422 -11.51 -5.39 16.72
CA CYS A 422 -11.63 -6.04 15.43
C CYS A 422 -10.40 -5.72 14.57
N LYS A 423 -10.05 -6.55 13.59
CA LYS A 423 -8.82 -6.31 12.85
C LYS A 423 -8.92 -5.14 11.86
N ASP A 424 -10.00 -5.10 11.08
CA ASP A 424 -10.17 -4.21 9.94
C ASP A 424 -11.33 -3.23 10.20
N GLU A 425 -11.24 -1.98 9.74
CA GLU A 425 -12.33 -0.98 9.83
C GLU A 425 -13.64 -1.50 9.21
N ARG A 426 -13.53 -2.26 8.11
CA ARG A 426 -14.69 -2.91 7.47
C ARG A 426 -15.42 -3.87 8.42
N SER A 427 -14.70 -4.63 9.23
CA SER A 427 -15.31 -5.50 10.23
C SER A 427 -15.94 -4.71 11.37
N CYS A 428 -15.38 -3.56 11.73
CA CYS A 428 -15.97 -2.66 12.74
C CYS A 428 -17.34 -2.17 12.28
N MET A 429 -17.43 -1.56 11.08
CA MET A 429 -18.70 -1.10 10.51
C MET A 429 -19.71 -2.24 10.35
N GLN A 430 -19.29 -3.39 9.80
CA GLN A 430 -20.19 -4.53 9.62
C GLN A 430 -20.74 -5.10 10.93
N LEU A 431 -19.95 -5.10 12.01
CA LEU A 431 -20.41 -5.56 13.32
C LEU A 431 -21.32 -4.53 14.00
N GLN A 432 -21.04 -3.23 13.85
CA GLN A 432 -21.92 -2.15 14.27
C GLN A 432 -23.29 -2.24 13.57
N ASP A 433 -23.31 -2.42 12.24
CA ASP A 433 -24.52 -2.64 11.45
C ASP A 433 -25.27 -3.91 11.91
N CYS A 434 -24.58 -5.05 12.06
CA CYS A 434 -25.20 -6.30 12.53
C CYS A 434 -25.76 -6.20 13.95
N ILE A 435 -25.23 -5.32 14.79
CA ILE A 435 -25.73 -5.07 16.15
C ILE A 435 -26.96 -4.16 16.10
N MET A 436 -26.91 -3.03 15.37
CA MET A 436 -27.99 -2.03 15.26
C MET A 436 -29.17 -2.50 14.41
N ASN A 437 -28.92 -3.05 13.22
CA ASN A 437 -29.94 -3.43 12.23
C ASN A 437 -30.33 -4.92 12.28
N GLY A 438 -29.54 -5.75 12.97
CA GLY A 438 -29.71 -7.21 13.01
C GLY A 438 -29.02 -7.92 11.83
N SER A 439 -28.43 -9.09 12.12
CA SER A 439 -27.62 -9.87 11.18
C SER A 439 -28.36 -10.25 9.88
N GLN A 440 -29.62 -10.67 9.99
CA GLN A 440 -30.42 -11.10 8.83
C GLN A 440 -30.68 -9.95 7.85
N LYS A 441 -30.95 -8.74 8.36
CA LYS A 441 -31.20 -7.56 7.53
C LYS A 441 -29.94 -7.13 6.76
N VAL A 442 -28.80 -7.07 7.44
CA VAL A 442 -27.50 -6.75 6.81
C VAL A 442 -27.13 -7.78 5.72
N MET A 443 -27.41 -9.07 5.98
CA MET A 443 -27.20 -10.14 4.99
C MET A 443 -28.12 -10.01 3.76
N GLN A 444 -29.38 -9.59 3.95
CA GLN A 444 -30.31 -9.31 2.87
C GLN A 444 -29.86 -8.09 2.04
N GLU A 445 -29.48 -6.99 2.68
CA GLU A 445 -29.00 -5.79 1.99
C GLU A 445 -27.73 -6.05 1.15
N GLU A 446 -26.74 -6.80 1.66
CA GLU A 446 -25.56 -7.18 0.85
C GLU A 446 -25.92 -8.15 -0.28
N TRP A 447 -26.91 -9.02 -0.08
CA TRP A 447 -27.42 -9.93 -1.11
C TRP A 447 -28.12 -9.18 -2.25
N GLU A 448 -28.98 -8.20 -1.94
CA GLU A 448 -29.60 -7.31 -2.92
C GLU A 448 -28.54 -6.52 -3.71
N LYS A 449 -27.56 -5.91 -3.01
CA LYS A 449 -26.43 -5.20 -3.65
C LYS A 449 -25.62 -6.12 -4.58
N TYR A 450 -25.43 -7.39 -4.22
CA TYR A 450 -24.77 -8.39 -5.08
C TYR A 450 -25.61 -8.78 -6.31
N LEU A 451 -26.91 -9.02 -6.14
CA LEU A 451 -27.82 -9.36 -7.24
C LEU A 451 -27.97 -8.20 -8.24
N LEU A 452 -28.13 -6.96 -7.75
CA LEU A 452 -28.17 -5.75 -8.59
C LEU A 452 -26.88 -5.61 -9.41
N SER A 453 -25.71 -5.74 -8.77
CA SER A 453 -24.40 -5.69 -9.43
C SER A 453 -24.27 -6.74 -10.55
N LYS A 454 -24.78 -7.98 -10.35
CA LYS A 454 -24.80 -9.00 -11.41
C LYS A 454 -25.72 -8.66 -12.58
N VAL A 455 -26.86 -8.01 -12.35
CA VAL A 455 -27.74 -7.54 -13.44
C VAL A 455 -27.08 -6.42 -14.24
N GLU A 456 -26.43 -5.47 -13.58
CA GLU A 456 -25.73 -4.36 -14.24
C GLU A 456 -24.63 -4.84 -15.19
N LEU A 457 -23.80 -5.79 -14.75
CA LEU A 457 -22.76 -6.41 -15.57
C LEU A 457 -23.32 -7.07 -16.84
N ARG A 458 -24.51 -7.69 -16.80
CA ARG A 458 -25.18 -8.24 -18.00
C ARG A 458 -26.02 -7.23 -18.80
N ALA A 459 -26.50 -6.15 -18.19
CA ALA A 459 -27.16 -5.05 -18.89
C ALA A 459 -26.20 -4.35 -19.87
N VAL A 460 -24.92 -4.21 -19.48
CA VAL A 460 -23.85 -3.78 -20.38
C VAL A 460 -23.71 -4.76 -21.55
N GLN A 461 -23.48 -6.06 -21.29
CA GLN A 461 -23.28 -7.08 -22.33
C GLN A 461 -24.43 -7.19 -23.34
N THR A 462 -25.68 -7.08 -22.89
CA THR A 462 -26.87 -7.17 -23.76
C THR A 462 -27.05 -5.92 -24.62
N SER A 463 -26.60 -4.74 -24.17
CA SER A 463 -26.62 -3.52 -24.99
C SER A 463 -25.70 -3.65 -26.23
N HIS A 464 -24.51 -4.25 -26.09
CA HIS A 464 -23.57 -4.44 -27.21
C HIS A 464 -24.09 -5.44 -28.24
N LYS A 465 -24.84 -6.47 -27.84
CA LYS A 465 -25.49 -7.41 -28.79
C LYS A 465 -26.52 -6.73 -29.70
N LYS A 466 -27.18 -5.64 -29.26
CA LYS A 466 -28.09 -4.85 -30.10
C LYS A 466 -27.38 -3.84 -31.02
N LYS A 467 -26.05 -3.67 -30.91
CA LYS A 467 -25.26 -2.69 -31.69
C LYS A 467 -24.43 -3.27 -32.85
N LYS A 468 -24.63 -4.55 -33.22
CA LYS A 468 -24.17 -5.09 -34.51
C LYS A 468 -25.25 -4.93 -35.58
N SER A 469 -25.02 -4.02 -36.53
CA SER A 469 -25.89 -3.87 -37.71
C SER A 469 -25.10 -3.48 -38.96
N LYS A 470 -25.29 -4.25 -40.04
CA LYS A 470 -24.78 -4.05 -41.42
C LYS A 470 -23.26 -4.10 -41.60
N GLU A 471 -22.79 -5.23 -42.14
CA GLU A 471 -21.56 -5.29 -42.93
C GLU A 471 -21.78 -4.61 -44.29
N PRO A 472 -20.87 -3.76 -44.79
CA PRO A 472 -20.81 -3.36 -46.19
C PRO A 472 -20.13 -4.45 -47.05
N LYS A 473 -20.49 -4.55 -48.33
CA LYS A 473 -19.96 -5.57 -49.26
C LYS A 473 -18.91 -5.00 -50.23
N GLY A 474 -17.75 -5.66 -50.31
CA GLY A 474 -16.69 -5.39 -51.29
C GLY A 474 -15.85 -4.15 -50.97
N TYR A 475 -14.60 -4.00 -51.43
CA TYR A 475 -13.69 -4.89 -52.17
C TYR A 475 -12.24 -4.51 -51.75
N GLY A 476 -11.26 -5.42 -51.79
CA GLY A 476 -9.84 -5.04 -51.62
C GLY A 476 -9.01 -5.99 -50.75
N ILE A 477 -8.18 -6.79 -51.39
CA ILE A 477 -7.27 -7.78 -50.80
C ILE A 477 -6.14 -7.08 -50.00
N LEU A 478 -5.87 -7.52 -48.76
CA LEU A 478 -4.54 -7.89 -48.21
C LEU A 478 -4.51 -7.88 -46.66
N HIS A 479 -4.65 -9.06 -46.04
CA HIS A 479 -3.76 -9.51 -44.95
C HIS A 479 -4.02 -10.99 -44.63
N GLY A 480 -2.95 -11.77 -44.46
CA GLY A 480 -3.05 -13.18 -44.07
C GLY A 480 -3.35 -13.32 -42.58
N VAL A 481 -4.42 -14.02 -42.23
CA VAL A 481 -4.73 -14.46 -40.85
C VAL A 481 -4.68 -15.98 -40.81
N ALA A 482 -3.74 -16.53 -40.06
CA ALA A 482 -3.70 -17.97 -39.82
C ALA A 482 -4.94 -18.39 -38.97
N PRO A 483 -5.63 -19.49 -39.30
CA PRO A 483 -6.82 -19.90 -38.56
C PRO A 483 -6.43 -20.45 -37.19
N VAL A 484 -6.53 -19.60 -36.16
CA VAL A 484 -6.52 -20.05 -34.77
C VAL A 484 -7.78 -20.90 -34.55
N THR A 485 -7.59 -22.21 -34.48
CA THR A 485 -8.66 -23.13 -34.10
C THR A 485 -9.11 -22.79 -32.67
N PRO A 486 -10.42 -22.60 -32.41
CA PRO A 486 -10.89 -22.37 -31.06
C PRO A 486 -10.60 -23.63 -30.23
N ALA A 487 -9.69 -23.50 -29.25
CA ALA A 487 -9.44 -24.55 -28.28
C ALA A 487 -10.76 -24.95 -27.60
N GLN A 488 -10.98 -26.25 -27.42
CA GLN A 488 -12.26 -26.80 -27.00
C GLN A 488 -12.69 -26.21 -25.66
N THR A 489 -13.68 -25.32 -25.68
CA THR A 489 -14.30 -24.79 -24.48
C THR A 489 -15.02 -25.92 -23.76
N ALA A 490 -14.46 -26.36 -22.63
CA ALA A 490 -15.09 -27.35 -21.76
C ALA A 490 -16.54 -26.91 -21.47
N GLU A 491 -17.49 -27.81 -21.75
CA GLU A 491 -18.90 -27.45 -21.87
C GLU A 491 -19.41 -26.78 -20.58
N ALA A 492 -19.80 -25.51 -20.68
CA ALA A 492 -20.53 -24.84 -19.61
C ALA A 492 -21.88 -25.53 -19.42
N SER A 493 -21.92 -26.43 -18.43
CA SER A 493 -23.01 -27.35 -18.15
C SER A 493 -24.37 -26.66 -18.11
N SER A 494 -25.41 -27.38 -18.54
CA SER A 494 -26.81 -26.91 -18.52
C SER A 494 -27.20 -26.31 -17.15
N VAL A 495 -26.74 -26.95 -16.08
CA VAL A 495 -26.90 -26.51 -14.68
C VAL A 495 -26.38 -25.08 -14.45
N CYS A 496 -25.19 -24.76 -14.96
CA CYS A 496 -24.58 -23.42 -14.80
C CYS A 496 -25.37 -22.33 -15.55
N LYS A 497 -26.06 -22.67 -16.64
CA LYS A 497 -26.96 -21.74 -17.34
C LYS A 497 -28.24 -21.52 -16.54
N GLN A 498 -28.91 -22.61 -16.16
CA GLN A 498 -30.12 -22.60 -15.32
C GLN A 498 -29.92 -21.85 -14.00
N GLU A 499 -28.76 -22.02 -13.35
CA GLU A 499 -28.36 -21.28 -12.16
C GLU A 499 -28.27 -19.77 -12.39
N ASN A 500 -27.60 -19.33 -13.45
CA ASN A 500 -27.47 -17.90 -13.77
C ASN A 500 -28.81 -17.29 -14.15
N ASP A 501 -29.68 -18.03 -14.83
CA ASP A 501 -30.99 -17.55 -15.25
C ASP A 501 -31.94 -17.44 -14.04
N ALA A 502 -31.88 -18.36 -13.07
CA ALA A 502 -32.61 -18.25 -11.80
C ALA A 502 -32.17 -17.04 -10.95
N LEU A 503 -30.85 -16.80 -10.85
CA LEU A 503 -30.30 -15.62 -10.16
C LEU A 503 -30.76 -14.30 -10.81
N LEU A 504 -30.90 -14.27 -12.14
CA LEU A 504 -31.40 -13.09 -12.87
C LEU A 504 -32.91 -12.87 -12.68
N THR A 505 -33.70 -13.93 -12.53
CA THR A 505 -35.13 -13.83 -12.18
C THR A 505 -35.29 -13.15 -10.82
N ALA A 506 -34.65 -13.66 -9.76
CA ALA A 506 -34.71 -13.08 -8.41
C ALA A 506 -34.27 -11.60 -8.40
N ALA A 507 -33.15 -11.29 -9.05
CA ALA A 507 -32.66 -9.91 -9.18
C ALA A 507 -33.59 -8.97 -9.96
N SER A 508 -34.45 -9.51 -10.83
CA SER A 508 -35.49 -8.73 -11.53
C SER A 508 -36.74 -8.51 -10.68
N GLU A 509 -37.08 -9.44 -9.79
CA GLU A 509 -38.21 -9.32 -8.86
C GLU A 509 -37.94 -8.26 -7.77
N ILE A 510 -36.73 -8.24 -7.20
CA ILE A 510 -36.26 -7.21 -6.26
C ILE A 510 -36.35 -5.81 -6.90
N ARG A 511 -35.89 -5.67 -8.15
CA ARG A 511 -35.97 -4.40 -8.90
C ARG A 511 -37.40 -3.90 -9.08
N ASN A 512 -38.37 -4.79 -9.25
CA ASN A 512 -39.77 -4.42 -9.43
C ASN A 512 -40.44 -4.03 -8.10
N ARG A 513 -40.01 -4.60 -6.97
CA ARG A 513 -40.43 -4.17 -5.61
C ARG A 513 -39.96 -2.75 -5.30
N GLY A 514 -38.74 -2.39 -5.68
CA GLY A 514 -38.20 -1.02 -5.54
C GLY A 514 -38.94 0.06 -6.35
N THR A 515 -40.01 -0.30 -7.09
CA THR A 515 -40.87 0.63 -7.85
C THR A 515 -42.33 0.63 -7.40
N SER A 516 -42.68 0.01 -6.25
CA SER A 516 -44.05 -0.05 -5.74
C SER A 516 -44.33 0.75 -4.45
N ASP A 517 -43.31 1.32 -3.80
CA ASP A 517 -43.45 2.01 -2.51
C ASP A 517 -43.50 3.55 -2.66
N ASP A 518 -44.39 4.03 -3.53
CA ASP A 518 -44.86 5.43 -3.57
C ASP A 518 -46.37 5.45 -3.20
N PRO A 519 -46.78 6.05 -2.07
CA PRO A 519 -48.19 6.05 -1.65
C PRO A 519 -49.07 6.95 -2.54
N GLU A 520 -50.22 6.44 -2.97
CA GLU A 520 -51.07 7.05 -4.00
C GLU A 520 -51.60 8.45 -3.65
N THR A 521 -51.67 9.33 -4.67
CA THR A 521 -52.73 10.36 -4.76
C THR A 521 -53.67 10.02 -5.92
N HIS A 522 -54.93 9.74 -5.61
CA HIS A 522 -55.97 9.37 -6.58
C HIS A 522 -56.17 10.41 -7.69
N VAL A 523 -56.51 9.95 -8.90
CA VAL A 523 -57.85 10.14 -9.51
C VAL A 523 -58.13 8.97 -10.45
N SER A 524 -59.30 8.35 -10.33
CA SER A 524 -59.79 7.36 -11.29
C SER A 524 -60.74 7.97 -12.32
N SER A 525 -60.68 7.53 -13.58
CA SER A 525 -61.81 6.79 -14.20
C SER A 525 -61.62 6.51 -15.71
N LYS A 526 -62.31 5.45 -16.16
CA LYS A 526 -62.81 5.20 -17.53
C LYS A 526 -61.81 5.28 -18.69
N GLY A 527 -61.29 4.12 -19.06
CA GLY A 527 -60.80 3.89 -20.43
C GLY A 527 -61.95 3.62 -21.43
N HIS A 528 -61.70 3.92 -22.70
CA HIS A 528 -62.39 3.35 -23.87
C HIS A 528 -61.37 3.10 -24.98
N GLY A 529 -61.60 2.11 -25.85
CA GLY A 529 -60.54 1.52 -26.68
C GLY A 529 -60.78 1.55 -28.19
N LYS A 530 -59.77 1.05 -28.93
CA LYS A 530 -59.70 0.83 -30.38
C LYS A 530 -59.66 2.10 -31.25
N GLY A 531 -58.64 2.20 -32.11
CA GLY A 531 -58.55 3.23 -33.17
C GLY A 531 -57.29 3.04 -34.01
N HIS A 532 -57.44 2.69 -35.29
CA HIS A 532 -56.34 2.22 -36.14
C HIS A 532 -55.90 3.31 -37.16
N ARG A 533 -54.62 3.26 -37.57
CA ARG A 533 -54.02 3.77 -38.83
C ARG A 533 -53.78 5.28 -39.05
N LYS A 534 -52.48 5.59 -39.10
CA LYS A 534 -51.73 6.18 -40.25
C LYS A 534 -52.43 7.19 -41.19
N GLY A 535 -51.90 8.42 -41.16
CA GLY A 535 -51.78 9.32 -42.32
C GLY A 535 -51.73 10.78 -41.88
N ARG A 536 -50.99 11.72 -42.49
CA ARG A 536 -49.92 11.76 -43.50
C ARG A 536 -49.57 13.26 -43.59
N SER A 537 -48.29 13.65 -43.64
CA SER A 537 -47.88 15.05 -43.46
C SER A 537 -48.31 16.01 -44.60
N LYS A 538 -48.67 17.25 -44.24
CA LYS A 538 -48.37 18.47 -45.02
C LYS A 538 -48.30 19.71 -44.12
N LYS A 539 -47.97 20.88 -44.67
CA LYS A 539 -47.33 22.04 -44.01
C LYS A 539 -48.11 23.35 -44.26
N ILE A 540 -47.93 24.31 -43.34
CA ILE A 540 -47.92 25.79 -43.53
C ILE A 540 -49.28 26.56 -43.62
N LEU A 541 -49.53 27.38 -42.57
CA LEU A 541 -50.19 28.72 -42.48
C LEU A 541 -51.64 28.92 -43.02
N PRO A 542 -52.35 30.08 -42.79
CA PRO A 542 -51.92 31.37 -42.20
C PRO A 542 -52.83 32.02 -41.11
N ASN A 543 -52.38 33.18 -40.58
CA ASN A 543 -53.16 34.36 -40.11
C ASN A 543 -54.14 34.25 -38.91
N VAL A 544 -54.62 35.34 -38.27
CA VAL A 544 -54.09 36.68 -37.84
C VAL A 544 -55.18 37.36 -36.97
N HIS A 545 -54.82 38.16 -35.95
CA HIS A 545 -55.56 39.33 -35.38
C HIS A 545 -54.90 39.79 -34.04
N SER A 546 -54.98 41.05 -33.56
CA SER A 546 -55.16 42.38 -34.21
C SER A 546 -54.99 43.52 -33.16
N GLY A 547 -54.48 44.71 -33.56
CA GLY A 547 -54.44 45.94 -32.72
C GLY A 547 -53.24 46.04 -31.76
N ASN A 548 -52.30 47.01 -31.75
CA ASN A 548 -52.24 48.46 -32.07
C ASN A 548 -52.94 49.39 -31.06
N ASN A 549 -52.42 50.59 -30.74
CA ASN A 549 -51.59 51.49 -31.57
C ASN A 549 -50.58 52.41 -30.81
N GLU A 550 -49.45 52.78 -31.46
CA GLU A 550 -48.60 54.01 -31.34
C GLU A 550 -48.10 54.56 -29.97
N SER A 551 -46.93 55.22 -29.78
CA SER A 551 -45.63 55.43 -30.50
C SER A 551 -44.63 56.15 -29.52
N ASN A 552 -43.41 56.69 -29.77
CA ASN A 552 -42.56 56.95 -30.96
C ASN A 552 -41.05 57.28 -30.61
N ASN A 553 -40.19 57.36 -31.64
CA ASN A 553 -38.93 58.15 -31.84
C ASN A 553 -37.79 58.36 -30.78
N LYS A 554 -36.62 57.73 -31.08
CA LYS A 554 -35.28 58.32 -31.42
C LYS A 554 -34.36 59.10 -30.42
N ALA A 555 -33.21 58.45 -30.12
CA ALA A 555 -31.82 58.79 -30.55
C ALA A 555 -30.86 59.72 -29.75
N ALA A 556 -29.55 59.50 -30.03
CA ALA A 556 -28.35 60.37 -29.91
C ALA A 556 -27.28 60.07 -28.83
N THR A 557 -26.03 60.05 -29.30
CA THR A 557 -24.73 59.83 -28.62
C THR A 557 -24.14 61.11 -27.99
N ARG A 558 -23.25 60.99 -26.97
CA ARG A 558 -21.80 61.32 -27.09
C ARG A 558 -20.94 61.26 -25.79
N ASP A 559 -19.69 60.83 -26.01
CA ASP A 559 -18.38 61.31 -25.50
C ASP A 559 -17.96 61.35 -24.00
N LYS A 560 -16.64 61.07 -23.83
CA LYS A 560 -15.73 61.20 -22.67
C LYS A 560 -15.06 62.60 -22.67
N PRO A 561 -14.44 63.14 -21.59
CA PRO A 561 -12.99 62.86 -21.32
C PRO A 561 -12.40 63.07 -19.87
N GLU A 562 -11.31 62.34 -19.54
CA GLU A 562 -9.93 62.74 -19.07
C GLU A 562 -9.73 63.98 -18.11
N ILE A 563 -8.71 64.14 -17.20
CA ILE A 563 -7.34 63.56 -17.05
C ILE A 563 -6.71 63.76 -15.62
N SER A 564 -5.66 62.98 -15.24
CA SER A 564 -4.60 63.19 -14.17
C SER A 564 -4.99 63.34 -12.66
N GLY A 565 -4.09 63.15 -11.66
CA GLY A 565 -2.71 62.57 -11.63
C GLY A 565 -1.85 63.01 -10.41
N SER A 566 -0.55 62.65 -10.41
CA SER A 566 0.56 63.06 -9.49
C SER A 566 0.78 62.34 -8.14
N GLU A 567 2.06 62.13 -7.83
CA GLU A 567 2.59 61.60 -6.55
C GLU A 567 2.79 62.70 -5.48
N ASN A 568 2.89 62.33 -4.18
CA ASN A 568 4.17 62.39 -3.44
C ASN A 568 4.10 61.89 -1.96
N GLU A 569 5.26 61.92 -1.28
CA GLU A 569 5.63 61.25 -0.02
C GLU A 569 4.96 61.78 1.28
N GLY A 570 5.00 60.98 2.36
CA GLY A 570 4.26 61.23 3.62
C GLY A 570 5.11 61.60 4.85
N GLN A 571 4.48 61.59 6.05
CA GLN A 571 5.16 61.72 7.35
C GLN A 571 4.37 61.05 8.51
N MET A 572 4.88 61.13 9.75
CA MET A 572 4.57 60.21 10.88
C MET A 572 3.61 60.76 11.98
N ASP A 573 3.17 59.81 12.83
CA ASP A 573 2.71 59.92 14.23
C ASP A 573 1.36 60.61 14.57
N GLY A 574 0.62 60.06 15.57
CA GLY A 574 -0.68 60.65 15.99
C GLY A 574 -1.63 59.95 17.00
N ILE A 575 -1.25 58.83 17.63
CA ILE A 575 -1.85 58.20 18.86
C ILE A 575 -3.35 58.48 19.23
N HIS A 576 -4.16 57.41 19.15
CA HIS A 576 -5.34 57.04 19.98
C HIS A 576 -6.50 58.04 20.26
N SER A 577 -7.69 57.72 19.73
CA SER A 577 -8.81 57.15 20.52
C SER A 577 -9.92 56.63 19.59
N GLY A 578 -10.81 55.73 20.05
CA GLY A 578 -11.64 54.91 19.17
C GLY A 578 -13.17 55.02 19.36
N ALA A 579 -13.89 54.76 18.27
CA ALA A 579 -15.31 54.39 18.20
C ALA A 579 -15.48 53.41 17.02
N ALA A 580 -16.53 52.58 17.03
CA ALA A 580 -16.68 51.46 16.09
C ALA A 580 -17.70 51.73 14.97
N ASP A 581 -17.41 51.27 13.75
CA ASP A 581 -18.21 50.26 13.02
C ASP A 581 -17.70 50.05 11.58
N GLY A 582 -17.75 48.82 11.05
CA GLY A 582 -17.69 48.56 9.60
C GLY A 582 -16.78 47.43 9.11
N TYR A 583 -17.40 46.27 8.80
CA TYR A 583 -17.10 45.26 7.75
C TYR A 583 -15.66 44.88 7.35
N SER A 584 -15.43 43.57 7.21
CA SER A 584 -14.10 42.96 6.99
C SER A 584 -14.00 42.03 5.77
N GLU A 585 -13.08 42.37 4.87
CA GLU A 585 -12.30 41.45 4.04
C GLU A 585 -10.81 41.75 4.34
N GLY A 586 -9.84 40.85 4.21
CA GLY A 586 -9.88 39.47 3.73
C GLY A 586 -8.47 38.87 3.69
N THR A 587 -7.80 38.79 4.85
CA THR A 587 -6.37 38.46 4.94
C THR A 587 -6.11 36.95 4.98
N VAL A 588 -5.11 36.49 4.24
CA VAL A 588 -4.67 35.08 4.21
C VAL A 588 -3.64 34.83 5.31
N GLU A 589 -4.07 34.18 6.40
CA GLU A 589 -3.17 33.59 7.40
C GLU A 589 -3.23 32.05 7.35
N GLY A 590 -2.17 31.40 7.82
CA GLY A 590 -1.97 29.96 7.69
C GLY A 590 -2.91 29.14 8.58
N ALA A 591 -3.53 28.09 8.01
CA ALA A 591 -4.38 27.18 8.76
C ALA A 591 -3.58 26.42 9.85
N PRO A 592 -4.13 26.25 11.06
CA PRO A 592 -3.48 25.49 12.12
C PRO A 592 -3.43 24.00 11.78
N VAL A 593 -2.45 23.29 12.35
CA VAL A 593 -2.36 21.83 12.26
C VAL A 593 -3.55 21.22 13.01
N ASP A 594 -4.44 20.55 12.27
CA ASP A 594 -5.62 19.92 12.81
C ASP A 594 -5.24 18.79 13.79
N LYS A 595 -5.68 18.91 15.05
CA LYS A 595 -5.47 17.86 16.06
C LYS A 595 -6.56 16.83 15.87
N GLY A 596 -6.16 15.61 15.49
CA GLY A 596 -7.06 14.52 15.10
C GLY A 596 -8.29 14.39 15.99
N VAL A 597 -9.43 14.86 15.47
CA VAL A 597 -10.74 14.72 16.09
C VAL A 597 -11.14 13.24 15.98
N LEU A 598 -11.18 12.57 17.13
CA LEU A 598 -11.84 11.26 17.24
C LEU A 598 -13.32 11.43 16.87
N PRO A 599 -13.91 10.54 16.05
CA PRO A 599 -15.35 10.54 15.80
C PRO A 599 -16.14 10.17 17.06
N GLU A 600 -16.42 11.17 17.92
CA GLU A 600 -17.31 11.04 19.07
C GLU A 600 -18.77 10.85 18.61
N HIS A 601 -19.10 9.63 18.21
CA HIS A 601 -20.48 9.19 18.01
C HIS A 601 -21.06 8.62 19.31
N THR A 602 -21.03 9.43 20.39
CA THR A 602 -21.87 9.24 21.58
C THR A 602 -23.32 9.52 21.21
N VAL A 603 -23.97 8.55 20.58
CA VAL A 603 -25.38 8.64 20.15
C VAL A 603 -26.28 8.63 21.39
N LYS A 604 -26.71 9.81 21.84
CA LYS A 604 -27.91 9.93 22.68
C LYS A 604 -29.11 9.50 21.83
N ALA A 605 -29.66 8.32 22.14
CA ALA A 605 -30.73 7.72 21.36
C ALA A 605 -32.04 8.54 21.45
N ASP A 606 -32.62 8.87 20.30
CA ASP A 606 -33.91 9.55 20.21
C ASP A 606 -35.04 8.60 20.67
N ALA A 607 -35.64 8.88 21.81
CA ALA A 607 -36.43 7.93 22.59
C ALA A 607 -37.88 7.69 22.07
N THR A 608 -38.09 7.54 20.75
CA THR A 608 -39.44 7.35 20.15
C THR A 608 -39.56 6.35 18.99
N ARG A 609 -38.86 5.20 19.03
CA ARG A 609 -39.31 3.92 18.42
C ARG A 609 -38.55 2.73 19.02
N PHE A 610 -39.10 1.52 18.81
CA PHE A 610 -38.67 0.24 19.39
C PHE A 610 -38.74 0.17 20.93
N LYS A 611 -39.86 -0.39 21.41
CA LYS A 611 -39.84 -1.23 22.61
C LYS A 611 -39.42 -2.65 22.19
N ASP A 612 -39.03 -3.47 23.17
CA ASP A 612 -38.69 -4.90 23.02
C ASP A 612 -37.31 -5.20 22.39
N SER A 613 -36.29 -4.41 22.74
CA SER A 613 -34.90 -4.86 22.77
C SER A 613 -34.27 -4.53 24.13
N LYS A 614 -33.41 -5.41 24.66
CA LYS A 614 -32.57 -5.06 25.82
C LYS A 614 -31.68 -3.89 25.42
N GLN A 615 -31.52 -2.89 26.29
CA GLN A 615 -30.53 -1.84 26.06
C GLN A 615 -29.14 -2.47 26.03
N LEU A 616 -28.26 -1.94 25.17
CA LEU A 616 -26.88 -2.39 25.02
C LEU A 616 -25.92 -1.38 25.67
N PRO A 617 -24.74 -1.82 26.14
CA PRO A 617 -23.77 -0.93 26.76
C PRO A 617 -23.16 0.06 25.74
N PRO A 618 -22.51 1.15 26.20
CA PRO A 618 -21.76 2.05 25.33
C PRO A 618 -20.60 1.29 24.66
N LEU A 619 -20.74 1.12 23.34
CA LEU A 619 -19.93 0.26 22.49
C LEU A 619 -18.98 1.07 21.61
N HIS A 620 -17.67 0.86 21.76
CA HIS A 620 -16.67 1.41 20.87
C HIS A 620 -16.02 0.28 20.05
N PHE A 621 -16.14 0.34 18.73
CA PHE A 621 -15.43 -0.58 17.83
C PHE A 621 -14.05 -0.02 17.51
N TYR A 622 -13.03 -0.87 17.58
CA TYR A 622 -11.65 -0.48 17.28
C TYR A 622 -11.03 -1.38 16.22
N ALA A 623 -10.41 -0.77 15.21
CA ALA A 623 -9.68 -1.46 14.15
C ALA A 623 -8.19 -1.56 14.51
N LEU A 624 -7.67 -2.77 14.71
CA LEU A 624 -6.26 -3.01 15.00
C LEU A 624 -5.33 -2.45 13.91
N GLU A 625 -5.75 -2.44 12.63
CA GLU A 625 -4.97 -1.85 11.53
C GLU A 625 -4.85 -0.32 11.58
N SER A 626 -5.55 0.37 12.51
CA SER A 626 -5.42 1.83 12.68
C SER A 626 -4.22 2.28 13.52
N ASP A 627 -3.56 1.36 14.23
CA ASP A 627 -2.43 1.61 15.14
C ASP A 627 -2.62 2.89 16.00
N GLN A 628 -3.61 2.92 16.91
CA GLN A 628 -3.82 4.02 17.87
C GLN A 628 -3.78 3.54 19.34
N PRO A 629 -3.34 4.38 20.31
CA PRO A 629 -3.29 4.06 21.74
C PRO A 629 -4.69 4.09 22.41
N ILE A 630 -5.65 3.34 21.86
CA ILE A 630 -7.07 3.39 22.25
C ILE A 630 -7.32 3.00 23.72
N LEU A 631 -6.46 2.14 24.28
CA LEU A 631 -6.53 1.69 25.67
C LEU A 631 -6.21 2.83 26.66
N ASP A 632 -5.22 3.67 26.35
CA ASP A 632 -4.88 4.85 27.16
C ASP A 632 -5.94 5.95 27.08
N ILE A 633 -6.59 6.07 25.91
CA ILE A 633 -7.61 7.08 25.61
C ILE A 633 -8.95 6.74 26.27
N LEU A 634 -9.52 5.56 25.98
CA LEU A 634 -10.87 5.18 26.44
C LEU A 634 -10.89 4.48 27.81
N LYS A 635 -9.73 4.00 28.29
CA LYS A 635 -9.56 3.26 29.55
C LYS A 635 -10.68 2.23 29.84
N PRO A 636 -10.95 1.29 28.91
CA PRO A 636 -12.07 0.37 29.02
C PRO A 636 -11.92 -0.54 30.24
N SER A 637 -13.06 -0.91 30.83
CA SER A 637 -13.18 -1.93 31.89
C SER A 637 -13.52 -3.31 31.32
N VAL A 638 -14.10 -3.38 30.12
CA VAL A 638 -14.37 -4.62 29.39
C VAL A 638 -13.87 -4.54 27.95
N VAL A 639 -13.13 -5.56 27.52
CA VAL A 639 -12.59 -5.67 26.15
C VAL A 639 -13.05 -6.99 25.52
N VAL A 640 -13.67 -6.92 24.34
CA VAL A 640 -14.08 -8.07 23.54
C VAL A 640 -13.20 -8.14 22.30
N VAL A 641 -12.31 -9.12 22.26
CA VAL A 641 -11.34 -9.33 21.17
C VAL A 641 -11.90 -10.34 20.17
N TYR A 642 -12.59 -9.82 19.15
CA TYR A 642 -13.26 -10.61 18.13
C TYR A 642 -12.27 -11.25 17.13
N HIS A 643 -11.13 -10.58 16.90
CA HIS A 643 -10.02 -11.04 16.05
C HIS A 643 -8.70 -10.98 16.85
N PRO A 644 -8.30 -12.05 17.56
CA PRO A 644 -7.12 -12.02 18.43
C PRO A 644 -5.79 -11.91 17.65
N ASP A 645 -4.97 -10.92 18.04
CA ASP A 645 -3.58 -10.77 17.61
C ASP A 645 -2.64 -10.78 18.83
N MET A 646 -1.50 -11.46 18.70
CA MET A 646 -0.50 -11.64 19.75
C MET A 646 0.04 -10.32 20.33
N SER A 647 0.08 -9.25 19.53
CA SER A 647 0.61 -7.95 19.95
C SER A 647 -0.40 -7.23 20.85
N PHE A 648 -1.66 -7.15 20.40
CA PHE A 648 -2.75 -6.51 21.15
C PHE A 648 -3.08 -7.24 22.47
N VAL A 649 -2.96 -8.57 22.51
CA VAL A 649 -3.08 -9.35 23.76
C VAL A 649 -2.09 -8.85 24.83
N ARG A 650 -0.85 -8.57 24.44
CA ARG A 650 0.19 -8.09 25.37
C ARG A 650 0.06 -6.61 25.68
N GLU A 651 -0.49 -5.81 24.77
CA GLU A 651 -0.86 -4.41 25.04
C GLU A 651 -1.98 -4.33 26.10
N ILE A 652 -2.92 -5.28 26.11
CA ILE A 652 -3.92 -5.45 27.18
C ILE A 652 -3.26 -5.83 28.51
N GLU A 653 -2.31 -6.78 28.52
CA GLU A 653 -1.55 -7.16 29.73
C GLU A 653 -0.79 -5.96 30.32
N VAL A 654 -0.08 -5.21 29.47
CA VAL A 654 0.64 -3.98 29.84
C VAL A 654 -0.32 -2.92 30.39
N TYR A 655 -1.43 -2.63 29.70
CA TYR A 655 -2.43 -1.66 30.14
C TYR A 655 -3.02 -2.03 31.52
N LYS A 656 -3.25 -3.32 31.79
CA LYS A 656 -3.70 -3.81 33.10
C LYS A 656 -2.62 -3.61 34.18
N ALA A 657 -1.37 -3.99 33.92
CA ALA A 657 -0.27 -3.79 34.86
C ALA A 657 -0.01 -2.31 35.19
N GLU A 658 -0.20 -1.42 34.21
CA GLU A 658 -0.08 0.03 34.40
C GLU A 658 -1.20 0.67 35.22
N ASN A 659 -2.38 0.02 35.28
CA ASN A 659 -3.60 0.48 35.94
C ASN A 659 -4.20 -0.61 36.87
N PRO A 660 -3.52 -1.02 37.96
CA PRO A 660 -3.97 -2.14 38.81
C PRO A 660 -5.38 -1.94 39.42
N SER A 661 -5.80 -0.69 39.62
CA SER A 661 -7.15 -0.34 40.11
C SER A 661 -8.29 -0.75 39.17
N ILE A 662 -8.03 -0.98 37.88
CA ILE A 662 -9.04 -1.35 36.89
C ILE A 662 -9.23 -2.88 36.91
N LYS A 663 -10.47 -3.32 37.18
CA LYS A 663 -10.89 -4.72 37.07
C LYS A 663 -11.22 -5.05 35.62
N LEU A 664 -10.19 -5.36 34.83
CA LEU A 664 -10.31 -5.59 33.39
C LEU A 664 -10.83 -7.01 33.08
N LYS A 665 -12.02 -7.11 32.46
CA LYS A 665 -12.57 -8.38 31.92
C LYS A 665 -12.33 -8.45 30.41
N VAL A 666 -11.76 -9.55 29.93
CA VAL A 666 -11.31 -9.72 28.54
C VAL A 666 -11.92 -10.98 27.94
N TYR A 667 -12.70 -10.83 26.88
CA TYR A 667 -13.29 -11.95 26.14
C TYR A 667 -12.53 -12.17 24.84
N PHE A 668 -12.02 -13.39 24.61
CA PHE A 668 -11.48 -13.79 23.31
C PHE A 668 -12.51 -14.65 22.57
N ILE A 669 -12.72 -14.37 21.29
CA ILE A 669 -13.64 -15.16 20.45
C ILE A 669 -12.83 -15.83 19.33
N PHE A 670 -12.60 -17.14 19.45
CA PHE A 670 -11.87 -17.96 18.48
C PHE A 670 -12.81 -18.89 17.69
N TYR A 671 -12.52 -19.15 16.42
CA TYR A 671 -13.13 -20.29 15.71
C TYR A 671 -12.40 -21.62 16.04
N GLU A 672 -13.14 -22.66 16.39
CA GLU A 672 -12.61 -24.03 16.60
C GLU A 672 -12.03 -24.63 15.32
N GLU A 673 -10.96 -25.43 15.45
CA GLU A 673 -10.23 -26.11 14.36
C GLU A 673 -9.83 -25.19 13.17
N SER A 674 -9.71 -23.88 13.43
CA SER A 674 -9.53 -22.87 12.40
C SER A 674 -8.06 -22.52 12.11
N THR A 675 -7.82 -21.96 10.93
CA THR A 675 -6.56 -21.29 10.61
C THR A 675 -6.31 -20.02 11.43
N GLU A 676 -7.32 -19.47 12.12
CA GLU A 676 -7.17 -18.35 13.06
C GLU A 676 -6.38 -18.80 14.31
N VAL A 677 -6.83 -19.87 14.96
CA VAL A 677 -6.15 -20.47 16.14
C VAL A 677 -4.75 -20.94 15.76
N GLN A 678 -4.61 -21.70 14.68
CA GLN A 678 -3.30 -22.22 14.22
C GLN A 678 -2.29 -21.10 13.96
N LYS A 679 -2.73 -19.97 13.39
CA LYS A 679 -1.92 -18.79 13.08
C LYS A 679 -1.54 -18.01 14.33
N PHE A 680 -2.41 -17.94 15.34
CA PHE A 680 -2.11 -17.35 16.65
C PHE A 680 -1.05 -18.18 17.40
N GLU A 681 -1.28 -19.49 17.56
CA GLU A 681 -0.34 -20.41 18.21
C GLU A 681 1.01 -20.47 17.49
N ALA A 682 1.02 -20.55 16.15
CA ALA A 682 2.25 -20.53 15.35
C ALA A 682 2.90 -19.14 15.29
N SER A 683 2.23 -18.06 15.71
CA SER A 683 2.90 -16.77 15.94
C SER A 683 3.73 -16.83 17.23
N ILE A 684 3.13 -17.30 18.33
CA ILE A 684 3.78 -17.45 19.64
C ILE A 684 4.96 -18.44 19.54
N ARG A 685 4.74 -19.63 18.95
CA ARG A 685 5.81 -20.64 18.75
C ARG A 685 7.01 -20.08 17.99
N ARG A 686 6.78 -19.26 16.94
CA ARG A 686 7.87 -18.66 16.15
C ARG A 686 8.57 -17.53 16.90
N GLU A 687 7.85 -16.68 17.65
CA GLU A 687 8.50 -15.63 18.44
C GLU A 687 9.39 -16.23 19.55
N ASN A 688 8.91 -17.25 20.25
CA ASN A 688 9.69 -17.94 21.28
C ASN A 688 10.94 -18.60 20.67
N GLY A 689 10.79 -19.33 19.55
CA GLY A 689 11.93 -19.93 18.84
C GLY A 689 12.92 -18.88 18.28
N ALA A 690 12.44 -17.71 17.88
CA ALA A 690 13.30 -16.59 17.50
C ALA A 690 14.09 -16.05 18.69
N PHE A 691 13.47 -15.87 19.86
CA PHE A 691 14.17 -15.46 21.08
C PHE A 691 15.16 -16.51 21.58
N GLU A 692 14.81 -17.80 21.58
CA GLU A 692 15.77 -18.87 21.88
C GLU A 692 16.99 -18.81 20.94
N SER A 693 16.77 -18.59 19.64
CA SER A 693 17.85 -18.43 18.67
C SER A 693 18.70 -17.18 18.96
N LEU A 694 18.09 -16.06 19.32
CA LEU A 694 18.80 -14.82 19.69
C LEU A 694 19.60 -14.98 21.00
N ILE A 695 19.07 -15.71 21.99
CA ILE A 695 19.76 -16.00 23.25
C ILE A 695 20.97 -16.92 23.01
N ARG A 696 20.80 -17.98 22.20
CA ARG A 696 21.91 -18.85 21.76
C ARG A 696 22.96 -18.05 21.00
N GLN A 697 22.56 -17.21 20.03
CA GLN A 697 23.48 -16.31 19.32
C GLN A 697 24.21 -15.35 20.27
N LYS A 698 23.50 -14.70 21.21
CA LYS A 698 24.10 -13.82 22.24
C LYS A 698 25.15 -14.54 23.08
N SER A 699 24.93 -15.81 23.42
CA SER A 699 25.91 -16.62 24.18
C SER A 699 27.16 -17.03 23.39
N MET A 700 27.08 -17.03 22.05
CA MET A 700 28.19 -17.40 21.14
C MET A 700 28.87 -16.19 20.50
N MET A 701 28.33 -14.98 20.65
CA MET A 701 28.77 -13.81 19.88
C MET A 701 30.06 -13.19 20.45
N MET A 702 31.19 -13.50 19.81
CA MET A 702 32.45 -12.79 20.06
C MET A 702 32.47 -11.43 19.35
N ILE A 703 32.14 -10.37 20.10
CA ILE A 703 32.26 -8.99 19.62
C ILE A 703 33.70 -8.53 19.88
N PRO A 704 34.50 -8.18 18.85
CA PRO A 704 35.88 -7.73 19.03
C PRO A 704 35.90 -6.37 19.77
N VAL A 705 36.84 -6.23 20.70
CA VAL A 705 36.96 -5.05 21.58
C VAL A 705 37.40 -3.80 20.80
N ASP A 706 38.30 -3.96 19.82
CA ASP A 706 38.87 -2.87 18.99
C ASP A 706 37.91 -2.33 17.91
N GLN A 707 36.64 -2.11 18.24
CA GLN A 707 35.70 -1.36 17.38
C GLN A 707 35.84 0.17 17.50
N ASP A 708 36.84 0.68 18.25
CA ASP A 708 37.06 2.12 18.49
C ASP A 708 37.71 2.88 17.31
N GLY A 709 37.23 2.60 16.09
CA GLY A 709 37.55 3.31 14.86
C GLY A 709 38.62 2.66 13.98
N HIS A 710 39.35 1.65 14.46
CA HIS A 710 40.38 0.94 13.67
C HIS A 710 39.82 -0.25 12.88
N CYS A 711 38.76 -0.03 12.10
CA CYS A 711 38.20 -1.03 11.18
C CYS A 711 38.38 -0.62 9.71
N LEU A 712 39.35 -1.27 9.05
CA LEU A 712 39.38 -1.58 7.61
C LEU A 712 39.34 -0.39 6.62
N GLY A 713 40.53 0.07 6.20
CA GLY A 713 40.72 0.67 4.86
C GLY A 713 41.73 1.81 4.75
N LEU A 714 41.68 2.78 5.68
CA LEU A 714 42.21 4.12 5.42
C LEU A 714 43.73 4.33 5.55
N ASN A 715 44.46 3.48 6.29
CA ASN A 715 45.87 3.73 6.63
C ASN A 715 46.91 2.80 5.95
N LEU A 716 46.48 1.80 5.17
CA LEU A 716 47.41 0.81 4.58
C LEU A 716 48.34 1.38 3.49
N SER A 717 48.02 2.54 2.92
CA SER A 717 48.89 3.28 1.98
C SER A 717 49.95 4.11 2.71
N THR A 718 49.62 4.71 3.84
CA THR A 718 50.45 5.73 4.50
C THR A 718 51.73 5.14 5.10
N GLU A 719 51.64 4.02 5.82
CA GLU A 719 52.82 3.42 6.47
C GLU A 719 53.73 2.71 5.46
N ALA A 720 53.18 2.04 4.45
CA ALA A 720 53.96 1.37 3.39
C ALA A 720 54.74 2.36 2.50
N GLN A 721 54.26 3.60 2.36
CA GLN A 721 54.97 4.65 1.61
C GLN A 721 55.98 5.43 2.46
N ALA A 722 55.83 5.45 3.79
CA ALA A 722 56.77 6.14 4.70
C ALA A 722 58.20 5.58 4.60
N THR A 723 58.36 4.27 4.44
CA THR A 723 59.67 3.60 4.23
C THR A 723 60.19 3.73 2.79
N THR A 724 59.32 3.99 1.82
CA THR A 724 59.68 4.01 0.38
C THR A 724 60.06 5.41 -0.11
N SER A 725 59.53 6.47 0.54
CA SER A 725 59.67 7.87 0.10
C SER A 725 60.96 8.58 0.53
N GLN A 726 61.84 7.96 1.32
CA GLN A 726 63.11 8.58 1.74
C GLN A 726 64.19 8.61 0.63
N ASN A 727 64.10 7.73 -0.38
CA ASN A 727 65.14 7.59 -1.42
C ASN A 727 65.01 8.58 -2.60
N ALA A 728 64.18 9.62 -2.49
CA ALA A 728 63.82 10.52 -3.60
C ALA A 728 64.23 12.00 -3.41
N VAL A 729 65.23 12.30 -2.56
CA VAL A 729 65.58 13.70 -2.19
C VAL A 729 67.04 14.06 -2.51
N THR A 730 67.44 13.94 -3.78
CA THR A 730 68.73 14.49 -4.27
C THR A 730 68.63 15.19 -5.65
N ARG A 731 67.82 16.26 -5.73
CA ARG A 731 67.99 17.36 -6.73
C ARG A 731 67.23 18.61 -6.27
N LYS A 732 67.93 19.74 -6.15
CA LYS A 732 67.33 21.03 -5.78
C LYS A 732 66.64 21.68 -7.00
N ALA A 733 65.32 21.61 -7.05
CA ALA A 733 64.46 22.55 -7.79
C ALA A 733 63.19 22.78 -6.95
N GLY A 734 62.69 24.01 -6.92
CA GLY A 734 61.64 24.43 -5.98
C GLY A 734 60.25 23.92 -6.34
N GLY A 735 59.94 22.66 -6.02
CA GLY A 735 58.58 22.13 -6.11
C GLY A 735 57.69 22.61 -4.97
N ARG A 736 56.52 23.18 -5.28
CA ARG A 736 55.37 23.05 -4.37
C ARG A 736 55.03 21.56 -4.31
N LYS A 737 54.75 21.01 -3.12
CA LYS A 737 53.97 19.77 -3.05
C LYS A 737 52.62 20.08 -3.71
N GLU A 738 52.24 19.31 -4.72
CA GLU A 738 50.82 19.23 -5.06
C GLU A 738 50.10 18.64 -3.86
N VAL A 739 48.98 19.24 -3.48
CA VAL A 739 48.08 18.65 -2.49
C VAL A 739 47.37 17.51 -3.21
N GLU A 740 47.65 16.27 -2.82
CA GLU A 740 46.88 15.11 -3.28
C GLU A 740 45.40 15.36 -2.96
N LYS A 741 44.61 15.62 -4.00
CA LYS A 741 43.18 15.86 -3.83
C LYS A 741 42.49 14.53 -3.55
N GLU A 742 41.77 14.47 -2.45
CA GLU A 742 40.80 13.40 -2.19
C GLU A 742 39.87 13.25 -3.40
N MET A 743 39.71 12.04 -3.92
CA MET A 743 38.88 11.77 -5.09
C MET A 743 37.40 12.08 -4.79
N GLN A 744 36.80 13.04 -5.47
CA GLN A 744 35.44 13.51 -5.22
C GLN A 744 34.43 12.95 -6.25
N VAL A 745 33.26 12.52 -5.78
CA VAL A 745 32.16 12.06 -6.64
C VAL A 745 30.87 12.79 -6.24
N ILE A 746 30.23 13.43 -7.21
CA ILE A 746 28.90 14.00 -7.02
C ILE A 746 27.87 12.89 -7.22
N VAL A 747 26.92 12.77 -6.29
CA VAL A 747 25.91 11.71 -6.24
C VAL A 747 24.53 12.33 -6.11
N ASP A 748 23.58 11.85 -6.91
CA ASP A 748 22.20 12.29 -6.83
C ASP A 748 21.54 11.96 -5.48
N MET A 749 20.84 12.92 -4.88
CA MET A 749 20.17 12.76 -3.58
C MET A 749 19.14 11.61 -3.51
N ARG A 750 18.61 11.11 -4.64
CA ARG A 750 17.69 9.94 -4.68
C ARG A 750 18.46 8.62 -4.52
N GLU A 751 19.68 8.56 -5.01
CA GLU A 751 20.53 7.36 -5.08
C GLU A 751 21.17 6.99 -3.72
N PHE A 752 21.06 7.84 -2.69
CA PHE A 752 21.39 7.49 -1.29
C PHE A 752 20.45 6.45 -0.64
N MET A 753 19.40 6.04 -1.35
CA MET A 753 18.60 4.84 -1.01
C MET A 753 19.27 3.54 -1.49
N SER A 754 20.36 3.64 -2.26
CA SER A 754 21.19 2.54 -2.72
C SER A 754 22.41 2.33 -1.81
N SER A 755 22.97 1.12 -1.90
CA SER A 755 24.14 0.70 -1.13
C SER A 755 25.48 1.13 -1.76
N LEU A 756 25.50 1.68 -2.98
CA LEU A 756 26.75 2.05 -3.65
C LEU A 756 27.46 3.26 -3.00
N PRO A 757 26.81 4.37 -2.61
CA PRO A 757 27.48 5.50 -1.95
C PRO A 757 28.20 5.07 -0.66
N ASN A 758 27.59 4.18 0.12
CA ASN A 758 28.18 3.57 1.32
C ASN A 758 29.51 2.85 1.00
N VAL A 759 29.60 2.16 -0.14
CA VAL A 759 30.81 1.46 -0.61
C VAL A 759 31.84 2.40 -1.25
N LEU A 760 31.41 3.47 -1.93
CA LEU A 760 32.33 4.50 -2.47
C LEU A 760 33.09 5.20 -1.33
N HIS A 761 32.41 5.53 -0.24
CA HIS A 761 33.03 6.14 0.94
C HIS A 761 34.03 5.19 1.62
N LEU A 762 33.71 3.89 1.72
CA LEU A 762 34.63 2.87 2.24
C LEU A 762 35.90 2.69 1.38
N LYS A 763 35.88 3.10 0.10
CA LYS A 763 37.05 3.15 -0.78
C LYS A 763 37.83 4.47 -0.71
N GLY A 764 37.49 5.37 0.22
CA GLY A 764 38.17 6.65 0.42
C GLY A 764 37.76 7.75 -0.56
N MET A 765 36.67 7.58 -1.31
CA MET A 765 36.13 8.66 -2.15
C MET A 765 35.25 9.60 -1.32
N ARG A 766 35.48 10.90 -1.48
CA ARG A 766 34.64 11.96 -0.91
C ARG A 766 33.34 12.05 -1.72
N ILE A 767 32.21 12.06 -1.03
CA ILE A 767 30.88 12.04 -1.64
C ILE A 767 30.21 13.40 -1.44
N ILE A 768 29.68 13.96 -2.52
CA ILE A 768 28.99 15.25 -2.52
C ILE A 768 27.51 15.00 -2.93
N PRO A 769 26.55 15.10 -2.00
CA PRO A 769 25.13 14.92 -2.28
C PRO A 769 24.51 16.15 -2.94
N VAL A 770 23.96 15.99 -4.15
CA VAL A 770 23.37 17.07 -4.98
C VAL A 770 22.06 16.57 -5.62
N VAL A 771 21.14 17.45 -6.00
CA VAL A 771 20.00 17.10 -6.86
C VAL A 771 20.43 17.24 -8.33
N LEU A 772 20.36 16.16 -9.12
CA LEU A 772 20.77 16.16 -10.52
C LEU A 772 19.58 15.90 -11.46
N GLU A 773 19.41 16.69 -12.51
CA GLU A 773 18.40 16.40 -13.54
C GLU A 773 18.89 15.33 -14.55
N VAL A 774 20.22 15.13 -14.66
CA VAL A 774 20.82 14.25 -15.69
C VAL A 774 21.89 13.32 -15.10
N GLY A 775 21.48 12.07 -14.85
CA GLY A 775 22.31 10.97 -14.36
C GLY A 775 22.40 10.86 -12.83
N ASP A 776 22.91 9.73 -12.34
CA ASP A 776 22.93 9.38 -10.91
C ASP A 776 24.28 9.72 -10.25
N TYR A 777 25.38 9.63 -11.00
CA TYR A 777 26.75 9.94 -10.52
C TYR A 777 27.52 10.78 -11.54
N ILE A 778 28.30 11.76 -11.08
CA ILE A 778 29.24 12.51 -11.90
C ILE A 778 30.65 12.30 -11.33
N LEU A 779 31.50 11.63 -12.10
CA LEU A 779 32.88 11.28 -11.67
C LEU A 779 33.89 12.39 -11.99
N SER A 780 33.57 13.20 -13.01
CA SER A 780 34.41 14.23 -13.62
C SER A 780 33.53 15.15 -14.48
N PRO A 781 33.89 16.41 -14.80
CA PRO A 781 33.10 17.32 -15.64
C PRO A 781 32.81 16.82 -17.07
N LEU A 782 33.40 15.68 -17.47
CA LEU A 782 33.19 14.99 -18.74
C LEU A 782 32.40 13.66 -18.61
N ILE A 783 32.34 13.05 -17.42
CA ILE A 783 31.82 11.68 -17.19
C ILE A 783 30.60 11.71 -16.29
N CYS A 784 29.45 11.29 -16.84
CA CYS A 784 28.19 11.09 -16.14
C CYS A 784 27.77 9.62 -16.25
N VAL A 785 27.32 9.04 -15.14
CA VAL A 785 26.93 7.64 -15.03
C VAL A 785 25.46 7.53 -14.62
N GLU A 786 24.70 6.74 -15.38
CA GLU A 786 23.38 6.22 -15.01
C GLU A 786 23.56 4.77 -14.53
N ARG A 787 23.04 4.45 -13.35
CA ARG A 787 23.15 3.13 -12.72
C ARG A 787 21.84 2.36 -12.84
N LYS A 788 21.90 1.14 -13.37
CA LYS A 788 20.74 0.26 -13.54
C LYS A 788 20.99 -1.12 -12.94
N SER A 789 20.07 -1.56 -12.08
CA SER A 789 19.94 -2.99 -11.76
C SER A 789 19.38 -3.74 -12.98
N ILE A 790 19.52 -5.07 -13.03
CA ILE A 790 18.88 -5.88 -14.08
C ILE A 790 17.36 -5.64 -14.10
N GLN A 791 16.68 -5.55 -12.95
CA GLN A 791 15.23 -5.34 -12.92
C GLN A 791 14.84 -3.97 -13.51
N ASP A 792 15.56 -2.92 -13.14
CA ASP A 792 15.30 -1.56 -13.62
C ASP A 792 15.63 -1.40 -15.11
N LEU A 793 16.62 -2.14 -15.61
CA LEU A 793 16.95 -2.20 -17.02
C LEU A 793 15.79 -2.81 -17.83
N PHE A 794 15.23 -3.93 -17.37
CA PHE A 794 14.05 -4.57 -18.00
C PHE A 794 12.83 -3.64 -17.97
N SER A 795 12.58 -2.98 -16.83
CA SER A 795 11.47 -2.03 -16.64
C SER A 795 11.60 -0.79 -17.53
N SER A 796 12.80 -0.17 -17.56
CA SER A 796 13.07 1.06 -18.33
C SER A 796 13.15 0.83 -19.84
N PHE A 797 13.54 -0.37 -20.32
CA PHE A 797 13.35 -0.80 -21.70
C PHE A 797 11.90 -1.16 -22.08
N THR A 798 11.01 -1.30 -21.10
CA THR A 798 9.58 -1.58 -21.33
C THR A 798 8.75 -0.29 -21.35
N SER A 799 9.09 0.68 -20.48
CA SER A 799 8.49 2.02 -20.47
C SER A 799 9.13 3.02 -21.44
N GLY A 800 10.28 2.69 -22.03
CA GLY A 800 11.04 3.59 -22.91
C GLY A 800 11.90 4.62 -22.17
N ARG A 801 11.72 4.80 -20.85
CA ARG A 801 12.40 5.81 -20.02
C ARG A 801 13.93 5.86 -20.23
N LEU A 802 14.58 4.70 -20.38
CA LEU A 802 16.05 4.62 -20.53
C LEU A 802 16.56 5.36 -21.76
N TYR A 803 15.80 5.37 -22.86
CA TYR A 803 16.20 6.06 -24.09
C TYR A 803 16.32 7.57 -23.86
N HIS A 804 15.33 8.18 -23.20
CA HIS A 804 15.33 9.61 -22.90
C HIS A 804 16.37 9.99 -21.83
N GLN A 805 16.61 9.12 -20.84
CA GLN A 805 17.72 9.30 -19.89
C GLN A 805 19.07 9.36 -20.62
N VAL A 806 19.34 8.40 -21.52
CA VAL A 806 20.57 8.37 -22.34
C VAL A 806 20.67 9.57 -23.29
N GLU A 807 19.58 9.95 -23.95
CA GLU A 807 19.49 11.13 -24.82
C GLU A 807 19.94 12.41 -24.09
N MET A 808 19.41 12.64 -22.88
CA MET A 808 19.80 13.76 -22.02
C MET A 808 21.27 13.68 -21.60
N MET A 809 21.77 12.51 -21.18
CA MET A 809 23.19 12.35 -20.85
C MET A 809 24.13 12.63 -22.04
N VAL A 810 23.75 12.18 -23.25
CA VAL A 810 24.52 12.40 -24.49
C VAL A 810 24.53 13.88 -24.90
N ARG A 811 23.44 14.62 -24.62
CA ARG A 811 23.32 16.06 -24.88
C ARG A 811 24.28 16.90 -24.02
N TYR A 812 24.38 16.61 -22.72
CA TYR A 812 25.12 17.46 -21.77
C TYR A 812 26.54 16.99 -21.42
N TYR A 813 26.80 15.68 -21.39
CA TYR A 813 28.10 15.13 -20.98
C TYR A 813 28.90 14.55 -22.14
N ARG A 814 30.23 14.68 -22.13
CA ARG A 814 31.11 14.19 -23.21
C ARG A 814 31.13 12.66 -23.27
N MET A 815 31.19 12.01 -22.11
CA MET A 815 31.29 10.56 -21.95
C MET A 815 30.15 10.05 -21.05
N PRO A 816 28.96 9.82 -21.62
CA PRO A 816 27.84 9.20 -20.91
C PRO A 816 28.08 7.69 -20.73
N VAL A 817 27.86 7.19 -19.52
CA VAL A 817 28.13 5.81 -19.11
C VAL A 817 26.85 5.17 -18.56
N LEU A 818 26.41 4.06 -19.15
CA LEU A 818 25.38 3.19 -18.58
C LEU A 818 26.07 2.07 -17.79
N LEU A 819 25.99 2.14 -16.46
CA LEU A 819 26.46 1.10 -15.55
C LEU A 819 25.34 0.08 -15.31
N ILE A 820 25.56 -1.18 -15.69
CA ILE A 820 24.64 -2.29 -15.43
C ILE A 820 25.26 -3.19 -14.36
N GLU A 821 24.58 -3.27 -13.20
CA GLU A 821 25.01 -4.09 -12.07
C GLU A 821 24.26 -5.43 -11.99
N PHE A 822 25.00 -6.49 -11.70
CA PHE A 822 24.47 -7.84 -11.46
C PHE A 822 25.18 -8.54 -10.29
N SER A 823 24.53 -9.55 -9.71
CA SER A 823 25.01 -10.27 -8.52
C SER A 823 26.12 -11.27 -8.86
N GLN A 824 27.12 -11.42 -7.97
CA GLN A 824 28.21 -12.39 -8.15
C GLN A 824 27.73 -13.84 -8.14
N ASP A 825 26.73 -14.16 -7.31
CA ASP A 825 26.35 -15.54 -6.97
C ASP A 825 25.60 -16.28 -8.09
N LYS A 826 25.33 -15.61 -9.22
CA LYS A 826 24.40 -16.08 -10.25
C LYS A 826 24.97 -15.84 -11.65
N SER A 827 24.87 -16.85 -12.52
CA SER A 827 25.34 -16.77 -13.90
C SER A 827 24.65 -15.64 -14.67
N PHE A 828 25.42 -14.66 -15.15
CA PHE A 828 24.91 -13.57 -15.95
C PHE A 828 24.35 -14.07 -17.29
N SER A 829 23.03 -13.98 -17.47
CA SER A 829 22.37 -14.13 -18.77
C SER A 829 21.07 -13.34 -18.79
N PHE A 830 20.82 -12.64 -19.90
CA PHE A 830 19.58 -11.90 -20.12
C PHE A 830 18.37 -12.79 -20.43
N LEU A 831 18.61 -14.02 -20.89
CA LEU A 831 17.60 -15.00 -21.29
C LEU A 831 17.93 -16.36 -20.71
N SER A 832 16.92 -17.21 -20.53
CA SER A 832 17.15 -18.65 -20.36
C SER A 832 17.73 -19.22 -21.66
N ALA A 833 18.59 -20.25 -21.58
CA ALA A 833 19.06 -20.94 -22.78
C ALA A 833 17.92 -21.62 -23.57
N SER A 834 16.75 -21.83 -22.94
CA SER A 834 15.51 -22.28 -23.59
C SER A 834 14.77 -21.19 -24.38
N ASP A 835 15.09 -19.92 -24.12
CA ASP A 835 14.34 -18.75 -24.60
C ASP A 835 15.13 -17.98 -25.67
N ILE A 836 16.36 -18.41 -25.95
CA ILE A 836 17.16 -18.02 -27.12
C ILE A 836 16.70 -18.92 -28.27
N GLY A 837 15.65 -18.49 -28.98
CA GLY A 837 15.30 -19.07 -30.27
C GLY A 837 16.28 -18.61 -31.36
N ASP A 838 16.29 -19.30 -32.50
CA ASP A 838 17.16 -18.98 -33.64
C ASP A 838 16.87 -17.60 -34.26
N ASP A 839 15.65 -17.07 -34.07
CA ASP A 839 15.21 -15.76 -34.57
C ASP A 839 15.54 -14.60 -33.60
N VAL A 840 16.15 -13.53 -34.14
CA VAL A 840 16.41 -12.28 -33.42
C VAL A 840 15.11 -11.50 -33.19
N THR A 841 14.41 -11.81 -32.10
CA THR A 841 13.16 -11.11 -31.76
C THR A 841 13.40 -9.63 -31.39
N PRO A 842 12.62 -8.67 -31.91
CA PRO A 842 12.79 -7.24 -31.59
C PRO A 842 12.41 -6.89 -30.14
N ASN A 843 11.63 -7.75 -29.49
CA ASN A 843 11.27 -7.61 -28.08
C ASN A 843 12.37 -8.11 -27.12
N SER A 844 13.40 -8.80 -27.61
CA SER A 844 14.54 -9.20 -26.79
C SER A 844 15.33 -7.98 -26.30
N ILE A 845 15.76 -8.03 -25.03
CA ILE A 845 16.53 -6.95 -24.40
C ILE A 845 17.93 -6.84 -25.02
N ILE A 846 18.47 -7.93 -25.56
CA ILE A 846 19.73 -7.92 -26.33
C ILE A 846 19.55 -7.07 -27.60
N SER A 847 18.42 -7.23 -28.30
CA SER A 847 18.07 -6.42 -29.48
C SER A 847 17.86 -4.95 -29.11
N LYS A 848 17.14 -4.66 -28.02
CA LYS A 848 16.92 -3.29 -27.53
C LYS A 848 18.21 -2.59 -27.07
N LEU A 849 19.10 -3.30 -26.38
CA LEU A 849 20.39 -2.77 -25.94
C LEU A 849 21.35 -2.54 -27.12
N SER A 850 21.31 -3.41 -28.12
CA SER A 850 22.05 -3.23 -29.38
C SER A 850 21.56 -2.01 -30.15
N LEU A 851 20.23 -1.83 -30.25
CA LEU A 851 19.62 -0.64 -30.86
C LEU A 851 19.98 0.64 -30.10
N LEU A 852 19.99 0.63 -28.77
CA LEU A 852 20.42 1.75 -27.94
C LEU A 852 21.88 2.13 -28.20
N ALA A 853 22.78 1.15 -28.27
CA ALA A 853 24.20 1.35 -28.56
C ALA A 853 24.46 1.86 -30.00
N LEU A 854 23.68 1.39 -30.97
CA LEU A 854 23.73 1.87 -32.37
C LEU A 854 23.23 3.32 -32.49
N HIS A 855 22.15 3.67 -31.78
CA HIS A 855 21.60 5.02 -31.81
C HIS A 855 22.48 6.05 -31.09
N PHE A 856 23.12 5.66 -29.99
CA PHE A 856 23.97 6.52 -29.18
C PHE A 856 25.44 6.06 -29.19
N PRO A 857 26.21 6.27 -30.29
CA PRO A 857 27.58 5.75 -30.43
C PRO A 857 28.60 6.36 -29.44
N ARG A 858 28.21 7.39 -28.70
CA ARG A 858 28.97 8.01 -27.60
C ARG A 858 28.72 7.36 -26.23
N LEU A 859 27.66 6.56 -26.10
CA LEU A 859 27.35 5.81 -24.87
C LEU A 859 28.40 4.73 -24.63
N ARG A 860 28.89 4.63 -23.39
CA ARG A 860 29.71 3.50 -22.92
C ARG A 860 28.87 2.64 -21.99
N ILE A 861 28.82 1.33 -22.24
CA ILE A 861 28.13 0.38 -21.37
C ILE A 861 29.19 -0.32 -20.50
N ILE A 862 29.04 -0.24 -19.18
CA ILE A 862 29.94 -0.86 -18.20
C ILE A 862 29.18 -1.94 -17.44
N TRP A 863 29.83 -3.09 -17.28
CA TRP A 863 29.29 -4.28 -16.65
C TRP A 863 29.97 -4.48 -15.29
N SER A 864 29.21 -4.40 -14.20
CA SER A 864 29.76 -4.63 -12.85
C SER A 864 29.14 -5.84 -12.17
N ARG A 865 30.01 -6.67 -11.59
CA ARG A 865 29.66 -7.89 -10.86
C ARG A 865 29.32 -7.64 -9.38
N SER A 866 29.59 -6.44 -8.86
CA SER A 866 29.34 -6.08 -7.45
C SER A 866 29.68 -4.62 -7.16
N LEU A 867 29.05 -4.05 -6.13
CA LEU A 867 29.28 -2.68 -5.64
C LEU A 867 30.77 -2.37 -5.39
N HIS A 868 31.55 -3.32 -4.84
CA HIS A 868 32.99 -3.14 -4.61
C HIS A 868 33.78 -3.01 -5.93
N ALA A 869 33.43 -3.82 -6.93
CA ALA A 869 34.00 -3.71 -8.27
C ALA A 869 33.55 -2.41 -8.97
N THR A 870 32.31 -1.95 -8.76
CA THR A 870 31.84 -0.64 -9.23
C THR A 870 32.69 0.50 -8.66
N ALA A 871 32.99 0.46 -7.36
CA ALA A 871 33.83 1.46 -6.72
C ALA A 871 35.29 1.44 -7.23
N GLU A 872 35.84 0.26 -7.52
CA GLU A 872 37.16 0.12 -8.15
C GLU A 872 37.17 0.62 -9.61
N ILE A 873 36.09 0.39 -10.36
CA ILE A 873 35.90 0.96 -11.71
C ILE A 873 35.79 2.49 -11.63
N PHE A 874 35.05 3.05 -10.68
CA PHE A 874 34.91 4.49 -10.50
C PHE A 874 36.27 5.15 -10.19
N ALA A 875 37.04 4.59 -9.25
CA ALA A 875 38.41 5.04 -8.97
C ALA A 875 39.32 4.94 -10.21
N SER A 876 39.23 3.84 -10.97
CA SER A 876 40.04 3.62 -12.19
C SER A 876 39.70 4.58 -13.33
N LEU A 877 38.41 4.89 -13.53
CA LEU A 877 37.94 5.89 -14.51
C LEU A 877 38.36 7.31 -14.12
N LYS A 878 38.49 7.58 -12.81
CA LYS A 878 38.76 8.89 -12.25
C LYS A 878 40.25 9.23 -12.15
N ALA A 879 41.12 8.24 -11.98
CA ALA A 879 42.56 8.42 -11.74
C ALA A 879 43.33 9.26 -12.78
N ASN A 880 42.77 9.50 -13.98
CA ASN A 880 43.36 10.33 -15.04
C ASN A 880 42.37 11.42 -15.54
N GLN A 881 41.49 11.94 -14.68
CA GLN A 881 40.43 12.90 -15.04
C GLN A 881 40.32 14.05 -14.04
N ASP A 882 39.82 15.20 -14.48
CA ASP A 882 39.58 16.36 -13.62
C ASP A 882 38.46 16.10 -12.60
N GLU A 883 38.59 16.69 -11.41
CA GLU A 883 37.56 16.66 -10.36
C GLU A 883 36.25 17.36 -10.79
N PRO A 884 35.07 16.84 -10.41
CA PRO A 884 33.78 17.43 -10.77
C PRO A 884 33.49 18.72 -9.97
N ASP A 885 32.81 19.68 -10.60
CA ASP A 885 32.34 20.93 -9.97
C ASP A 885 30.84 20.85 -9.62
N GLU A 886 30.53 21.09 -8.35
CA GLU A 886 29.18 21.14 -7.78
C GLU A 886 28.30 22.16 -8.50
N ALA A 887 28.82 23.38 -8.71
CA ALA A 887 28.05 24.49 -9.26
C ALA A 887 27.71 24.28 -10.75
N LYS A 888 28.61 23.65 -11.51
CA LYS A 888 28.34 23.21 -12.88
C LYS A 888 27.33 22.05 -12.90
N ALA A 889 27.45 21.07 -12.01
CA ALA A 889 26.55 19.90 -11.98
C ALA A 889 25.08 20.31 -11.77
N ILE A 890 24.81 21.22 -10.82
CA ILE A 890 23.45 21.73 -10.52
C ILE A 890 22.81 22.41 -11.74
N ARG A 891 23.58 23.18 -12.52
CA ARG A 891 23.07 23.89 -13.71
C ARG A 891 22.85 23.00 -14.94
N VAL A 892 23.28 21.74 -14.92
CA VAL A 892 23.13 20.83 -16.08
C VAL A 892 21.74 20.21 -16.09
N GLY A 893 20.92 20.64 -17.06
CA GLY A 893 19.54 20.15 -17.27
C GLY A 893 18.45 21.06 -16.73
N VAL A 894 18.81 22.06 -15.91
CA VAL A 894 17.88 23.09 -15.41
C VAL A 894 17.82 24.26 -16.43
N PRO A 895 16.62 24.65 -16.91
CA PRO A 895 16.46 25.87 -17.70
C PRO A 895 16.94 27.10 -16.90
N SER A 896 17.75 27.96 -17.52
CA SER A 896 18.27 29.16 -16.87
C SER A 896 17.40 30.37 -17.23
N GLU A 897 17.04 31.22 -16.26
CA GLU A 897 16.11 32.34 -16.47
C GLU A 897 16.59 33.35 -17.52
N GLU A 898 17.90 33.59 -17.63
CA GLU A 898 18.50 34.44 -18.68
C GLU A 898 18.82 33.68 -19.99
N GLY A 899 18.50 32.38 -20.06
CA GLY A 899 18.85 31.48 -21.16
C GLY A 899 17.71 31.28 -22.14
N ILE A 900 17.39 32.29 -22.94
CA ILE A 900 16.30 32.23 -23.94
C ILE A 900 16.52 31.08 -24.94
N VAL A 901 15.76 30.01 -24.74
CA VAL A 901 15.39 29.02 -25.76
C VAL A 901 13.86 29.10 -25.83
N GLU A 902 13.34 29.58 -26.96
CA GLU A 902 11.98 30.16 -27.08
C GLU A 902 10.78 29.20 -26.86
N ASP A 903 10.99 27.96 -26.39
CA ASP A 903 9.96 26.90 -26.35
C ASP A 903 9.95 25.99 -25.08
N ASP A 904 10.72 26.28 -24.02
CA ASP A 904 10.73 25.43 -22.80
C ASP A 904 10.48 26.18 -21.47
N VAL A 905 9.43 26.99 -21.43
CA VAL A 905 8.89 27.58 -20.18
C VAL A 905 8.28 26.45 -19.33
N ARG A 906 8.99 26.03 -18.27
CA ARG A 906 8.59 24.93 -17.38
C ARG A 906 8.69 25.28 -15.89
N ALA A 907 7.65 24.84 -15.17
CA ALA A 907 7.57 24.70 -13.71
C ALA A 907 7.41 25.98 -12.87
N GLU A 908 6.29 26.68 -13.05
CA GLU A 908 5.63 27.36 -11.94
C GLU A 908 4.36 26.60 -11.51
N ASN A 909 4.17 26.43 -10.20
CA ASN A 909 2.92 26.20 -9.44
C ASN A 909 1.94 25.05 -9.80
N TYR A 910 2.00 24.38 -10.95
CA TYR A 910 1.08 23.28 -11.27
C TYR A 910 1.54 21.93 -10.71
N ASN A 911 0.59 21.12 -10.24
CA ASN A 911 0.85 19.76 -9.74
C ASN A 911 1.37 18.83 -10.87
N THR A 912 2.64 18.44 -10.77
CA THR A 912 3.33 17.63 -11.78
C THR A 912 2.68 16.26 -12.01
N SER A 913 2.07 15.64 -11.00
CA SER A 913 1.38 14.35 -11.18
C SER A 913 0.08 14.49 -11.96
N ALA A 914 -0.61 15.63 -11.84
CA ALA A 914 -1.78 15.94 -12.66
C ALA A 914 -1.39 16.20 -14.12
N VAL A 915 -0.31 16.95 -14.37
CA VAL A 915 0.25 17.16 -15.72
C VAL A 915 0.66 15.83 -16.37
N GLU A 916 1.36 14.95 -15.64
CA GLU A 916 1.80 13.65 -16.15
C GLU A 916 0.62 12.69 -16.37
N PHE A 917 -0.47 12.80 -15.59
CA PHE A 917 -1.70 12.06 -15.83
C PHE A 917 -2.45 12.58 -17.08
N LEU A 918 -2.63 13.90 -17.21
CA LEU A 918 -3.28 14.51 -18.36
C LEU A 918 -2.57 14.18 -19.67
N ARG A 919 -1.23 14.29 -19.71
CA ARG A 919 -0.40 13.92 -20.88
C ARG A 919 -0.52 12.44 -21.30
N ARG A 920 -1.10 11.56 -20.49
CA ARG A 920 -1.39 10.15 -20.83
C ARG A 920 -2.80 9.92 -21.39
N LEU A 921 -3.69 10.92 -21.33
CA LEU A 921 -5.06 10.80 -21.83
C LEU A 921 -5.11 10.99 -23.36
N PRO A 922 -5.92 10.20 -24.09
CA PRO A 922 -5.95 10.26 -25.55
C PRO A 922 -6.56 11.58 -26.05
N GLY A 923 -5.83 12.28 -26.91
CA GLY A 923 -6.20 13.60 -27.44
C GLY A 923 -5.58 14.78 -26.69
N VAL A 924 -4.95 14.55 -25.52
CA VAL A 924 -4.14 15.59 -24.85
C VAL A 924 -2.77 15.67 -25.51
N THR A 925 -2.30 16.89 -25.76
CA THR A 925 -1.03 17.23 -26.41
C THR A 925 -0.31 18.32 -25.63
N ASP A 926 1.00 18.51 -25.87
CA ASP A 926 1.74 19.55 -25.15
C ASP A 926 1.24 20.98 -25.44
N SER A 927 0.60 21.16 -26.59
CA SER A 927 -0.08 22.40 -26.96
C SER A 927 -1.42 22.66 -26.27
N ASN A 928 -2.06 21.66 -25.63
CA ASN A 928 -3.41 21.83 -25.07
C ASN A 928 -3.59 21.49 -23.58
N TYR A 929 -2.66 20.78 -22.93
CA TYR A 929 -2.81 20.43 -21.50
C TYR A 929 -2.91 21.66 -20.57
N ARG A 930 -2.24 22.77 -20.90
CA ARG A 930 -2.29 24.03 -20.14
C ARG A 930 -3.73 24.58 -20.11
N SER A 931 -4.29 24.83 -21.29
CA SER A 931 -5.69 25.23 -21.48
C SER A 931 -6.71 24.31 -20.80
N ILE A 932 -6.44 23.00 -20.72
CA ILE A 932 -7.28 22.05 -19.99
C ILE A 932 -7.19 22.30 -18.47
N MET A 933 -6.00 22.50 -17.91
CA MET A 933 -5.83 22.78 -16.47
C MET A 933 -6.39 24.15 -16.08
N ASP A 934 -6.13 25.19 -16.87
CA ASP A 934 -6.64 26.54 -16.59
C ASP A 934 -8.17 26.60 -16.70
N GLY A 935 -8.77 25.71 -17.50
CA GLY A 935 -10.22 25.56 -17.66
C GLY A 935 -10.90 24.56 -16.71
N CYS A 936 -10.17 23.78 -15.90
CA CYS A 936 -10.73 22.72 -15.05
C CYS A 936 -10.09 22.71 -13.64
N LYS A 937 -10.87 22.96 -12.59
CA LYS A 937 -10.39 22.93 -11.20
C LYS A 937 -10.09 21.51 -10.69
N SER A 938 -10.59 20.48 -11.37
CA SER A 938 -10.31 19.08 -11.00
C SER A 938 -10.42 18.11 -12.19
N LEU A 939 -9.79 16.94 -12.06
CA LEU A 939 -9.96 15.82 -13.00
C LEU A 939 -11.38 15.23 -12.98
N ALA A 940 -12.13 15.41 -11.89
CA ALA A 940 -13.54 15.01 -11.81
C ALA A 940 -14.43 15.94 -12.65
N GLU A 941 -14.17 17.26 -12.60
CA GLU A 941 -14.85 18.24 -13.47
C GLU A 941 -14.58 17.94 -14.94
N LEU A 942 -13.34 17.62 -15.31
CA LEU A 942 -12.95 17.24 -16.68
C LEU A 942 -13.79 16.05 -17.23
N ALA A 943 -14.14 15.08 -16.39
CA ALA A 943 -14.99 13.94 -16.78
C ALA A 943 -16.48 14.32 -16.95
N LEU A 944 -16.94 15.39 -16.29
CA LEU A 944 -18.31 15.88 -16.35
C LEU A 944 -18.52 16.94 -17.45
N LEU A 945 -17.45 17.54 -18.00
CA LEU A 945 -17.55 18.58 -19.03
C LEU A 945 -18.16 18.05 -20.35
N PRO A 946 -19.06 18.83 -20.99
CA PRO A 946 -19.60 18.51 -22.30
C PRO A 946 -18.55 18.68 -23.40
N VAL A 947 -18.70 17.92 -24.50
CA VAL A 947 -17.77 17.90 -25.65
C VAL A 947 -17.51 19.29 -26.23
N GLU A 948 -18.49 20.19 -26.19
CA GLU A 948 -18.39 21.57 -26.67
C GLU A 948 -17.38 22.40 -25.85
N LYS A 949 -17.43 22.31 -24.51
CA LYS A 949 -16.45 22.96 -23.63
C LYS A 949 -15.08 22.30 -23.74
N LEU A 950 -15.03 20.96 -23.79
CA LEU A 950 -13.79 20.23 -24.01
C LEU A 950 -13.13 20.65 -25.35
N ALA A 951 -13.89 20.81 -26.42
CA ALA A 951 -13.35 21.22 -27.72
C ALA A 951 -12.79 22.65 -27.72
N ALA A 952 -13.42 23.57 -26.97
CA ALA A 952 -12.92 24.93 -26.77
C ALA A 952 -11.59 24.93 -26.00
N LEU A 953 -11.48 24.16 -24.91
CA LEU A 953 -10.23 24.06 -24.13
C LEU A 953 -9.11 23.30 -24.88
N MET A 954 -9.45 22.24 -25.60
CA MET A 954 -8.48 21.37 -26.29
C MET A 954 -8.04 21.88 -27.67
N GLY A 955 -8.60 22.99 -28.16
CA GLY A 955 -8.29 23.56 -29.47
C GLY A 955 -8.76 22.73 -30.67
N GLY A 956 -9.65 21.75 -30.48
CA GLY A 956 -10.09 20.91 -31.59
C GLY A 956 -11.12 19.82 -31.26
N GLN A 957 -12.21 19.79 -32.02
CA GLN A 957 -13.31 18.83 -31.84
C GLN A 957 -12.87 17.36 -31.82
N LYS A 958 -11.89 16.97 -32.65
CA LYS A 958 -11.40 15.58 -32.73
C LYS A 958 -10.71 15.13 -31.44
N ALA A 959 -9.94 16.02 -30.82
CA ALA A 959 -9.24 15.72 -29.57
C ALA A 959 -10.24 15.56 -28.42
N ALA A 960 -11.17 16.51 -28.29
CA ALA A 960 -12.25 16.47 -27.31
C ALA A 960 -13.19 15.27 -27.49
N GLN A 961 -13.52 14.91 -28.73
CA GLN A 961 -14.31 13.71 -29.00
C GLN A 961 -13.54 12.43 -28.66
N THR A 962 -12.25 12.34 -28.98
CA THR A 962 -11.42 11.17 -28.61
C THR A 962 -11.31 11.01 -27.09
N LEU A 963 -11.13 12.12 -26.37
CA LEU A 963 -11.11 12.13 -24.91
C LEU A 963 -12.47 11.74 -24.32
N ARG A 964 -13.57 12.28 -24.85
CA ARG A 964 -14.93 11.94 -24.41
C ARG A 964 -15.27 10.48 -24.69
N ASP A 965 -14.98 9.98 -25.90
CA ASP A 965 -15.20 8.59 -26.29
C ASP A 965 -14.40 7.61 -25.42
N PHE A 966 -13.23 8.02 -24.89
CA PHE A 966 -12.44 7.26 -23.90
C PHE A 966 -13.05 7.33 -22.48
N LEU A 967 -13.53 8.49 -22.04
CA LEU A 967 -14.15 8.67 -20.71
C LEU A 967 -15.53 7.99 -20.60
N ASP A 968 -16.32 8.02 -21.67
CA ASP A 968 -17.62 7.33 -21.78
C ASP A 968 -17.49 5.85 -22.18
N ALA A 969 -16.25 5.35 -22.41
CA ALA A 969 -16.01 3.96 -22.79
C ALA A 969 -16.32 3.00 -21.64
N LYS A 970 -17.49 2.37 -21.69
CA LYS A 970 -17.82 1.24 -20.81
C LYS A 970 -16.79 0.12 -21.00
N TYR A 971 -16.15 -0.30 -19.91
CA TYR A 971 -15.06 -1.27 -19.94
C TYR A 971 -15.48 -2.56 -20.67
N PRO A 972 -14.80 -2.96 -21.76
CA PRO A 972 -15.16 -4.14 -22.51
C PRO A 972 -14.74 -5.40 -21.75
N THR A 973 -15.61 -5.90 -20.87
CA THR A 973 -15.47 -7.24 -20.28
C THR A 973 -15.40 -8.26 -21.42
N LEU A 974 -14.28 -8.99 -21.49
CA LEU A 974 -13.98 -9.97 -22.54
C LEU A 974 -15.06 -11.07 -22.64
N GLN A 975 -15.16 -11.67 -23.83
CA GLN A 975 -16.11 -12.74 -24.16
C GLN A 975 -15.70 -14.10 -23.60
#